data_AF-A0A8F4FVA9-F1
#
_entry.id   AF-A0A8F4FVA9-F1
#
_cell.length_a   1.000
_cell.length_b   1.000
_cell.length_c   1.000
_cell.angle_alpha   90.00
_cell.angle_beta   90.00
_cell.angle_gamma   90.00
#
_symmetry.space_group_name_H-M   'P 1'
#
loop_
_entity.id
_entity.type
_entity.pdbx_description
1 polymer ?
#
loop_
_entity_poly.entity_id
_entity_poly.type
_entity_poly.pdbx_seq_one_letter_code
_entity_poly.pdbx_strand_id
1 'polypeptide(L)'
;MLVRDGIDDVDRGEVAALTALMARRGPDDRGQWDDGSCALGFRRLSVIDLTEAGHQPMATPDGSHVLVFNGEIYNHRELRRELEAEGCRFRSRSDTEVVLLALATWGRDALARFNGMFALAWYRPAERALLLARDPVGIKPLSWWWSPEAFVFGSQYDQVVRHRRCERSRVDDDVLGLYLRLGFVPPPYGLIRGTGQVEAGHWLEVLPGRAPQTGCFRSLAEAPPPAERLRGRAADEAVAEAVDAAVARQLVSDVPVGVFLSGGIDSPLVASAMVRATADPVQAFSIGTDDPAMDESAAARAYAEVLGVEQELRTIRGEDALGLLDDVAHAYPEPFGDYSSFPTLLVSQLAAEHVKVVLSGDGGDELFWGYPRFAKVRRARRWFGLPTAARYGAYAASKPLPTHRRPARGILFPTLGDWYLDAHSGVRDADLEQFAPQLAGLPPGFDRFDLAGLPSDDELLQWVRRNELGCHLPMVLQKVDRASMFHGLEVRVPLLDLEVADLAARVDPTAALQGATGKVVLRRALARHVPPPIGSRWPRRASPSRSAAGCAKTCAPWWRIGSSGPTPSPAGPSTARRCAAGTRSTSMAATARGGSGTCSPCSSGPTSTAGRSLPRRWGRREARDPGGEPPRRRLGDLPARPGHDARRGRPPGHRARAAARSGDRARRRGHLVRPAAAAGREPAAVGGAGGRGSPARPRRGGSSSAPGSAPRSGRHGPPSRPDRSSAPSPTSCTSGSAASAWRWPTPSTCWRRPSWW
;
A
#
# COMPACT_ATOMS: atom_id res chain seq x y z
N MET A 1 19.42 4.19 -10.82
CA MET A 1 20.62 3.43 -10.41
C MET A 1 21.73 4.41 -10.08
N LEU A 2 22.52 4.14 -9.02
CA LEU A 2 23.74 4.85 -8.66
C LEU A 2 24.90 3.84 -8.59
N VAL A 3 26.07 4.18 -9.14
CA VAL A 3 27.24 3.27 -9.17
C VAL A 3 28.51 3.94 -8.62
N ARG A 4 29.41 3.12 -8.08
CA ARG A 4 30.67 3.58 -7.48
C ARG A 4 31.67 4.07 -8.53
N ASP A 5 31.95 3.23 -9.53
CA ASP A 5 33.09 3.36 -10.43
C ASP A 5 32.73 3.88 -11.83
N GLY A 6 31.50 4.40 -11.99
CA GLY A 6 30.99 4.95 -13.24
C GLY A 6 30.04 4.01 -13.99
N ILE A 7 29.20 4.59 -14.83
CA ILE A 7 28.17 3.93 -15.65
C ILE A 7 28.76 3.55 -17.00
N ASP A 8 28.71 2.26 -17.34
CA ASP A 8 29.12 1.75 -18.65
C ASP A 8 27.96 1.76 -19.68
N ASP A 9 28.23 1.42 -20.94
CA ASP A 9 27.18 1.39 -21.97
C ASP A 9 26.13 0.29 -21.76
N VAL A 10 26.49 -0.79 -21.06
CA VAL A 10 25.57 -1.88 -20.72
C VAL A 10 24.59 -1.42 -19.65
N ASP A 11 25.06 -0.65 -18.66
CA ASP A 11 24.23 0.01 -17.64
C ASP A 11 23.18 0.94 -18.26
N ARG A 12 23.58 1.76 -19.23
CA ARG A 12 22.66 2.63 -19.99
C ARG A 12 21.58 1.78 -20.69
N GLY A 13 22.00 0.72 -21.37
CA GLY A 13 21.09 -0.23 -22.02
C GLY A 13 20.15 -0.95 -21.05
N GLU A 14 20.64 -1.33 -19.86
CA GLU A 14 19.82 -1.96 -18.82
C GLU A 14 18.78 -1.00 -18.25
N VAL A 15 19.09 0.26 -17.98
CA VAL A 15 18.08 1.24 -17.52
C VAL A 15 16.95 1.38 -18.55
N ALA A 16 17.26 1.41 -19.85
CA ALA A 16 16.27 1.41 -20.91
C ALA A 16 15.41 0.12 -20.95
N ALA A 17 16.03 -1.05 -20.74
CA ALA A 17 15.34 -2.34 -20.73
C ALA A 17 14.45 -2.54 -19.48
N LEU A 18 14.94 -2.16 -18.30
CA LEU A 18 14.20 -2.26 -17.04
C LEU A 18 13.02 -1.28 -17.01
N THR A 19 13.19 -0.07 -17.55
CA THR A 19 12.06 0.88 -17.74
C THR A 19 11.12 0.49 -18.89
N ALA A 20 11.43 -0.53 -19.70
CA ALA A 20 10.46 -1.09 -20.64
C ALA A 20 9.45 -2.02 -19.95
N LEU A 21 9.81 -2.64 -18.81
CA LEU A 21 8.91 -3.51 -18.04
C LEU A 21 7.71 -2.73 -17.48
N MET A 22 7.94 -1.49 -17.03
CA MET A 22 6.91 -0.56 -16.56
C MET A 22 6.14 0.18 -17.67
N ALA A 23 6.28 -0.19 -18.96
CA ALA A 23 5.62 0.53 -20.05
C ALA A 23 4.08 0.57 -19.92
N ARG A 24 3.45 -0.44 -19.31
CA ARG A 24 2.01 -0.42 -19.01
C ARG A 24 1.63 0.59 -17.92
N ARG A 25 2.54 0.84 -16.96
CA ARG A 25 2.35 1.79 -15.85
C ARG A 25 2.45 3.25 -16.28
N GLY A 26 3.17 3.51 -17.37
CA GLY A 26 3.33 4.84 -17.94
C GLY A 26 3.39 4.77 -19.47
N PRO A 27 2.23 4.68 -20.13
CA PRO A 27 2.15 4.46 -21.57
C PRO A 27 2.31 5.74 -22.40
N ASP A 28 2.16 6.93 -21.79
CA ASP A 28 2.05 8.19 -22.52
C ASP A 28 3.42 8.77 -22.93
N ASP A 29 4.43 8.67 -22.06
CA ASP A 29 5.76 9.24 -22.28
C ASP A 29 6.89 8.42 -21.59
N ARG A 30 8.13 8.59 -22.04
CA ARG A 30 9.33 7.91 -21.52
C ARG A 30 10.55 8.85 -21.55
N GLY A 31 11.26 8.92 -20.44
CA GLY A 31 12.50 9.70 -20.34
C GLY A 31 13.65 8.93 -19.70
N GLN A 32 14.87 9.38 -19.98
CA GLN A 32 16.11 8.90 -19.36
C GLN A 32 17.05 10.08 -19.11
N TRP A 33 17.89 9.97 -18.09
CA TRP A 33 18.88 10.96 -17.71
C TRP A 33 20.07 10.25 -17.05
N ASP A 34 21.29 10.71 -17.32
CA ASP A 34 22.49 10.26 -16.60
C ASP A 34 23.60 11.34 -16.56
N ASP A 35 24.53 11.19 -15.61
CA ASP A 35 25.77 11.98 -15.50
C ASP A 35 27.04 11.10 -15.49
N GLY A 36 26.91 9.83 -15.91
CA GLY A 36 27.98 8.84 -15.78
C GLY A 36 28.22 8.29 -14.37
N SER A 37 27.57 8.80 -13.32
CA SER A 37 27.58 8.24 -11.94
C SER A 37 26.22 7.68 -11.52
N CYS A 38 25.15 8.34 -11.95
CA CYS A 38 23.77 7.99 -11.71
C CYS A 38 23.02 7.96 -13.04
N ALA A 39 22.11 7.00 -13.20
CA ALA A 39 21.18 6.94 -14.32
C ALA A 39 19.75 6.76 -13.80
N LEU A 40 18.86 7.59 -14.29
CA LEU A 40 17.45 7.64 -13.96
C LEU A 40 16.65 7.42 -15.24
N GLY A 41 15.53 6.70 -15.14
CA GLY A 41 14.63 6.49 -16.25
C GLY A 41 13.20 6.39 -15.74
N PHE A 42 12.25 6.81 -16.57
CA PHE A 42 10.87 7.00 -16.17
C PHE A 42 9.89 6.61 -17.28
N ARG A 43 8.69 6.19 -16.86
CA ARG A 43 7.52 5.97 -17.71
C ARG A 43 6.37 6.75 -17.12
N ARG A 44 5.74 7.59 -17.95
CA ARG A 44 4.73 8.55 -17.50
C ARG A 44 3.33 8.11 -17.88
N LEU A 45 2.45 8.12 -16.89
CA LEU A 45 1.01 8.28 -17.09
C LEU A 45 0.71 9.77 -16.87
N SER A 46 0.23 10.44 -17.89
CA SER A 46 -0.02 11.88 -17.87
C SER A 46 -1.39 12.16 -17.25
N VAL A 47 -1.39 12.67 -16.01
CA VAL A 47 -2.59 12.96 -15.20
C VAL A 47 -2.74 14.46 -14.91
N ILE A 48 -1.64 15.13 -14.53
CA ILE A 48 -1.54 16.59 -14.40
C ILE A 48 -0.47 17.11 -15.36
N ASP A 49 -0.75 18.26 -15.97
CA ASP A 49 0.06 18.93 -17.01
C ASP A 49 0.39 17.99 -18.17
N LEU A 50 -0.60 17.73 -19.02
CA LEU A 50 -0.50 16.81 -20.15
C LEU A 50 0.51 17.23 -21.24
N THR A 51 1.30 18.29 -21.02
CA THR A 51 2.34 18.77 -21.92
C THR A 51 3.71 18.16 -21.63
N GLU A 52 4.66 18.39 -22.54
CA GLU A 52 6.08 18.10 -22.37
C GLU A 52 6.71 18.77 -21.12
N ALA A 53 6.09 19.81 -20.57
CA ALA A 53 6.59 20.47 -19.36
C ALA A 53 6.51 19.56 -18.11
N GLY A 54 5.70 18.50 -18.15
CA GLY A 54 5.64 17.45 -17.14
C GLY A 54 6.53 16.23 -17.41
N HIS A 55 7.39 16.24 -18.44
CA HIS A 55 8.32 15.15 -18.74
C HIS A 55 9.25 14.84 -17.55
N GLN A 56 9.57 13.56 -17.36
CA GLN A 56 10.51 13.07 -16.34
C GLN A 56 11.53 12.08 -16.92
N PRO A 57 12.78 11.99 -16.43
CA PRO A 57 13.34 12.70 -15.27
C PRO A 57 13.36 14.22 -15.43
N MET A 58 13.04 14.95 -14.35
CA MET A 58 12.95 16.41 -14.37
C MET A 58 14.16 17.01 -13.65
N ALA A 59 14.81 18.00 -14.27
CA ALA A 59 15.98 18.68 -13.72
C ALA A 59 15.76 20.19 -13.53
N THR A 60 16.43 20.77 -12.53
CA THR A 60 16.50 22.22 -12.37
C THR A 60 17.23 22.87 -13.55
N PRO A 61 17.01 24.17 -13.85
CA PRO A 61 17.60 24.83 -15.02
C PRO A 61 19.13 24.81 -15.08
N ASP A 62 19.78 24.69 -13.92
CA ASP A 62 21.23 24.60 -13.71
C ASP A 62 21.75 23.14 -13.59
N GLY A 63 20.85 22.14 -13.61
CA GLY A 63 21.19 20.73 -13.47
C GLY A 63 21.63 20.28 -12.07
N SER A 64 21.55 21.14 -11.04
CA SER A 64 22.00 20.82 -9.67
C SER A 64 21.12 19.80 -8.94
N HIS A 65 19.87 19.64 -9.37
CA HIS A 65 18.93 18.66 -8.83
C HIS A 65 18.17 17.94 -9.95
N VAL A 66 17.98 16.64 -9.78
CA VAL A 66 17.21 15.78 -10.71
C VAL A 66 16.22 14.93 -9.93
N LEU A 67 15.00 14.78 -10.45
CA LEU A 67 13.91 14.03 -9.81
C LEU A 67 13.31 13.00 -10.78
N VAL A 68 13.02 11.81 -10.26
CA VAL A 68 11.95 10.94 -10.76
C VAL A 68 10.93 10.70 -9.65
N PHE A 69 9.65 10.69 -10.01
CA PHE A 69 8.53 10.77 -9.07
C PHE A 69 7.30 10.08 -9.68
N ASN A 70 6.89 8.97 -9.07
CA ASN A 70 5.64 8.27 -9.33
C ASN A 70 4.68 8.58 -8.17
N GLY A 71 3.66 9.40 -8.43
CA GLY A 71 2.76 9.88 -7.39
C GLY A 71 1.89 11.03 -7.84
N GLU A 72 1.21 11.61 -6.86
CA GLU A 72 0.43 12.85 -6.97
C GLU A 72 0.56 13.59 -5.62
N ILE A 73 0.91 14.88 -5.66
CA ILE A 73 0.90 15.75 -4.49
C ILE A 73 -0.36 16.62 -4.49
N TYR A 74 -1.38 16.17 -3.77
CA TYR A 74 -2.70 16.82 -3.70
C TYR A 74 -2.66 18.27 -3.17
N ASN A 75 -1.64 18.66 -2.40
CA ASN A 75 -1.42 20.04 -1.94
C ASN A 75 -0.37 20.82 -2.75
N HIS A 76 -0.07 20.42 -4.00
CA HIS A 76 0.95 21.09 -4.82
C HIS A 76 0.61 22.57 -5.09
N ARG A 77 -0.67 22.95 -5.13
CA ARG A 77 -1.11 24.33 -5.40
C ARG A 77 -0.79 25.28 -4.25
N GLU A 78 -0.86 24.77 -3.02
CA GLU A 78 -0.46 25.48 -1.79
C GLU A 78 1.06 25.61 -1.74
N LEU A 79 1.78 24.50 -1.91
CA LEU A 79 3.25 24.46 -1.88
C LEU A 79 3.87 25.33 -2.98
N ARG A 80 3.27 25.39 -4.17
CA ARG A 80 3.70 26.28 -5.26
C ARG A 80 3.69 27.75 -4.83
N ARG A 81 2.66 28.19 -4.10
CA ARG A 81 2.54 29.58 -3.60
C ARG A 81 3.58 29.88 -2.53
N GLU A 82 3.88 28.93 -1.65
CA GLU A 82 4.97 29.05 -0.67
C GLU A 82 6.33 29.23 -1.39
N LEU A 83 6.63 28.36 -2.36
CA LEU A 83 7.86 28.42 -3.15
C LEU A 83 7.97 29.70 -4.01
N GLU A 84 6.87 30.15 -4.61
CA GLU A 84 6.81 31.45 -5.32
C GLU A 84 7.11 32.64 -4.39
N ALA A 85 6.62 32.60 -3.13
CA ALA A 85 6.93 33.60 -2.12
C ALA A 85 8.39 33.56 -1.65
N GLU A 86 9.03 32.39 -1.69
CA GLU A 86 10.48 32.21 -1.49
C GLU A 86 11.32 32.54 -2.74
N GLY A 87 10.69 32.90 -3.86
CA GLY A 87 11.33 33.38 -5.08
C GLY A 87 11.56 32.32 -6.16
N CYS A 88 11.08 31.09 -5.97
CA CYS A 88 11.12 30.05 -6.99
C CYS A 88 10.31 30.44 -8.23
N ARG A 89 10.75 29.96 -9.41
CA ARG A 89 10.07 30.18 -10.69
C ARG A 89 9.76 28.83 -11.34
N PHE A 90 8.51 28.68 -11.75
CA PHE A 90 7.96 27.47 -12.37
C PHE A 90 7.88 27.61 -13.88
N ARG A 91 8.15 26.52 -14.60
CA ARG A 91 8.05 26.39 -16.07
C ARG A 91 6.85 25.54 -16.49
N SER A 92 6.32 24.75 -15.58
CA SER A 92 5.22 23.80 -15.75
C SER A 92 4.06 24.10 -14.78
N ARG A 93 2.97 23.35 -14.93
CA ARG A 93 1.89 23.21 -13.95
C ARG A 93 1.91 21.86 -13.22
N SER A 94 2.83 20.98 -13.59
CA SER A 94 3.02 19.68 -12.97
C SER A 94 3.39 19.82 -11.48
N ASP A 95 2.78 18.98 -10.65
CA ASP A 95 3.16 18.78 -9.25
C ASP A 95 4.61 18.28 -9.11
N THR A 96 5.13 17.59 -10.14
CA THR A 96 6.53 17.15 -10.23
C THR A 96 7.52 18.31 -10.06
N GLU A 97 7.26 19.48 -10.67
CA GLU A 97 8.16 20.64 -10.53
C GLU A 97 8.05 21.26 -9.13
N VAL A 98 6.87 21.16 -8.49
CA VAL A 98 6.68 21.55 -7.08
C VAL A 98 7.49 20.64 -6.16
N VAL A 99 7.49 19.32 -6.38
CA VAL A 99 8.31 18.37 -5.61
C VAL A 99 9.81 18.66 -5.80
N LEU A 100 10.26 18.85 -7.05
CA LEU A 100 11.66 19.12 -7.37
C LEU A 100 12.15 20.41 -6.68
N LEU A 101 11.38 21.50 -6.80
CA LEU A 101 11.76 22.79 -6.21
C LEU A 101 11.60 22.80 -4.68
N ALA A 102 10.61 22.09 -4.12
CA ALA A 102 10.51 21.90 -2.67
C ALA A 102 11.73 21.18 -2.09
N LEU A 103 12.20 20.12 -2.74
CA LEU A 103 13.41 19.39 -2.32
C LEU A 103 14.68 20.22 -2.52
N ALA A 104 14.78 21.00 -3.60
CA ALA A 104 15.92 21.90 -3.82
C ALA A 104 15.98 23.03 -2.77
N THR A 105 14.84 23.61 -2.38
CA THR A 105 14.77 24.77 -1.47
C THR A 105 14.78 24.38 0.01
N TRP A 106 14.04 23.34 0.41
CA TRP A 106 13.90 22.92 1.81
C TRP A 106 14.64 21.61 2.15
N GLY A 107 15.30 20.99 1.17
CA GLY A 107 15.97 19.70 1.37
C GLY A 107 15.00 18.61 1.80
N ARG A 108 15.46 17.73 2.71
CA ARG A 108 14.69 16.58 3.20
C ARG A 108 13.45 16.96 4.01
N ASP A 109 13.41 18.17 4.57
CA ASP A 109 12.28 18.66 5.37
C ASP A 109 11.03 18.92 4.50
N ALA A 110 11.19 19.02 3.18
CA ALA A 110 10.06 19.06 2.24
C ALA A 110 9.14 17.83 2.35
N LEU A 111 9.70 16.64 2.63
CA LEU A 111 8.96 15.38 2.72
C LEU A 111 7.80 15.44 3.73
N ALA A 112 7.98 16.16 4.83
CA ALA A 112 6.97 16.32 5.88
C ALA A 112 5.83 17.28 5.48
N ARG A 113 5.99 18.08 4.42
CA ARG A 113 4.99 19.03 3.90
C ARG A 113 4.09 18.46 2.82
N PHE A 114 4.46 17.34 2.22
CA PHE A 114 3.71 16.71 1.13
C PHE A 114 2.46 15.99 1.67
N ASN A 115 1.27 16.39 1.20
CA ASN A 115 0.06 15.55 1.26
C ASN A 115 -0.17 14.97 -0.13
N GLY A 116 0.05 13.66 -0.26
CA GLY A 116 0.09 12.96 -1.53
C GLY A 116 0.41 11.48 -1.35
N MET A 117 0.28 10.74 -2.44
CA MET A 117 0.83 9.38 -2.57
C MET A 117 2.06 9.47 -3.47
N PHE A 118 3.18 8.88 -3.07
CA PHE A 118 4.45 9.11 -3.76
C PHE A 118 5.52 8.04 -3.50
N ALA A 119 6.22 7.71 -4.57
CA ALA A 119 7.53 7.08 -4.57
C ALA A 119 8.44 7.97 -5.41
N LEU A 120 9.45 8.59 -4.78
CA LEU A 120 10.37 9.51 -5.44
C LEU A 120 11.83 9.11 -5.28
N ALA A 121 12.66 9.52 -6.23
CA ALA A 121 14.11 9.51 -6.12
C ALA A 121 14.69 10.85 -6.59
N TRP A 122 15.38 11.53 -5.69
CA TRP A 122 15.99 12.85 -5.87
C TRP A 122 17.51 12.72 -5.86
N TYR A 123 18.15 13.15 -6.93
CA TYR A 123 19.59 13.07 -7.13
C TYR A 123 20.23 14.45 -7.13
N ARG A 124 21.40 14.53 -6.47
CA ARG A 124 22.26 15.72 -6.36
C ARG A 124 23.62 15.41 -6.98
N PRO A 125 23.87 15.76 -8.25
CA PRO A 125 25.10 15.38 -8.97
C PRO A 125 26.38 15.84 -8.26
N ALA A 126 26.40 17.06 -7.71
CA ALA A 126 27.56 17.61 -7.00
C ALA A 126 27.98 16.80 -5.76
N GLU A 127 27.03 16.16 -5.08
CA GLU A 127 27.27 15.30 -3.92
C GLU A 127 27.40 13.80 -4.30
N ARG A 128 27.05 13.46 -5.55
CA ARG A 128 26.71 12.10 -5.99
C ARG A 128 25.69 11.39 -5.07
N ALA A 129 24.80 12.16 -4.43
CA ALA A 129 23.87 11.68 -3.43
C ALA A 129 22.48 11.40 -4.04
N LEU A 130 21.94 10.22 -3.79
CA LEU A 130 20.61 9.80 -4.22
C LEU A 130 19.73 9.54 -2.98
N LEU A 131 18.66 10.32 -2.85
CA LEU A 131 17.64 10.12 -1.83
C LEU A 131 16.40 9.49 -2.43
N LEU A 132 15.93 8.39 -1.86
CA LEU A 132 14.63 7.79 -2.14
C LEU A 132 13.67 8.15 -1.01
N ALA A 133 12.40 8.40 -1.30
CA ALA A 133 11.37 8.53 -0.27
C ALA A 133 10.03 7.93 -0.72
N ARG A 134 9.27 7.41 0.25
CA ARG A 134 7.95 6.83 0.07
C ARG A 134 6.93 7.54 0.97
N ASP A 135 5.71 7.69 0.47
CA ASP A 135 4.64 8.41 1.18
C ASP A 135 4.33 7.85 2.58
N PRO A 136 3.73 8.66 3.49
CA PRO A 136 3.50 8.28 4.89
C PRO A 136 2.65 7.04 5.13
N VAL A 137 1.90 6.59 4.13
CA VAL A 137 1.01 5.41 4.21
C VAL A 137 1.65 4.19 3.52
N GLY A 138 2.52 4.43 2.52
CA GLY A 138 3.13 3.40 1.69
C GLY A 138 2.30 3.06 0.44
N ILE A 139 1.47 3.98 -0.06
CA ILE A 139 0.56 3.76 -1.20
C ILE A 139 1.33 3.40 -2.47
N LYS A 140 2.32 4.21 -2.87
CA LYS A 140 3.13 3.92 -4.06
C LYS A 140 4.29 2.98 -3.69
N PRO A 141 4.58 1.92 -4.48
CA PRO A 141 5.66 0.99 -4.19
C PRO A 141 7.04 1.53 -4.58
N LEU A 142 8.06 1.16 -3.80
CA LEU A 142 9.45 1.52 -4.06
C LEU A 142 10.39 0.41 -3.55
N SER A 143 10.88 -0.40 -4.49
CA SER A 143 11.83 -1.51 -4.25
C SER A 143 13.25 -1.08 -4.57
N TRP A 144 14.23 -1.70 -3.91
CA TRP A 144 15.65 -1.43 -4.12
C TRP A 144 16.53 -2.68 -3.96
N TRP A 145 17.75 -2.60 -4.49
CA TRP A 145 18.85 -3.55 -4.28
C TRP A 145 20.16 -2.79 -4.10
N TRP A 146 21.03 -3.28 -3.22
CA TRP A 146 22.30 -2.65 -2.91
C TRP A 146 23.47 -3.65 -2.86
N SER A 147 24.62 -3.19 -3.36
CA SER A 147 25.95 -3.73 -3.08
C SER A 147 26.95 -2.57 -2.89
N PRO A 148 28.18 -2.84 -2.42
CA PRO A 148 29.26 -1.85 -2.37
C PRO A 148 29.69 -1.27 -3.74
N GLU A 149 29.16 -1.80 -4.85
CA GLU A 149 29.45 -1.34 -6.22
C GLU A 149 28.31 -0.52 -6.82
N ALA A 150 27.05 -0.88 -6.51
CA ALA A 150 25.88 -0.29 -7.16
C ALA A 150 24.62 -0.33 -6.27
N PHE A 151 23.75 0.65 -6.47
CA PHE A 151 22.40 0.71 -5.92
C PHE A 151 21.38 0.83 -7.06
N VAL A 152 20.40 -0.09 -7.09
CA VAL A 152 19.34 -0.16 -8.10
C VAL A 152 18.00 0.02 -7.40
N PHE A 153 17.06 0.70 -8.05
CA PHE A 153 15.71 0.88 -7.52
C PHE A 153 14.68 0.88 -8.64
N GLY A 154 13.43 0.63 -8.29
CA GLY A 154 12.29 0.64 -9.19
C GLY A 154 10.97 0.66 -8.44
N SER A 155 9.87 0.97 -9.14
CA SER A 155 8.53 0.86 -8.56
C SER A 155 8.06 -0.59 -8.44
N GLN A 156 8.67 -1.54 -9.17
CA GLN A 156 8.36 -2.97 -9.06
C GLN A 156 9.61 -3.80 -8.81
N TYR A 157 9.40 -4.98 -8.23
CA TYR A 157 10.46 -5.86 -7.79
C TYR A 157 11.29 -6.45 -8.94
N ASP A 158 10.64 -6.79 -10.06
CA ASP A 158 11.30 -7.30 -11.27
C ASP A 158 12.28 -6.31 -11.90
N GLN A 159 11.96 -5.01 -11.88
CA GLN A 159 12.86 -3.94 -12.33
C GLN A 159 14.17 -3.91 -11.53
N VAL A 160 14.14 -4.34 -10.28
CA VAL A 160 15.30 -4.42 -9.40
C VAL A 160 16.04 -5.74 -9.61
N VAL A 161 15.37 -6.88 -9.45
CA VAL A 161 16.05 -8.18 -9.53
C VAL A 161 16.52 -8.54 -10.94
N ARG A 162 15.96 -7.95 -12.00
CA ARG A 162 16.39 -8.23 -13.38
C ARG A 162 17.72 -7.56 -13.76
N HIS A 163 18.20 -6.56 -13.03
CA HIS A 163 19.50 -5.94 -13.29
C HIS A 163 20.67 -6.93 -13.10
N ARG A 164 21.67 -6.93 -14.00
CA ARG A 164 22.75 -7.95 -14.06
C ARG A 164 23.57 -8.12 -12.78
N ARG A 165 23.75 -7.05 -12.00
CA ARG A 165 24.52 -7.11 -10.74
C ARG A 165 23.74 -7.75 -9.58
N CYS A 166 22.43 -7.96 -9.72
CA CYS A 166 21.62 -8.61 -8.69
C CYS A 166 21.74 -10.15 -8.77
N GLU A 167 22.31 -10.77 -7.73
CA GLU A 167 22.46 -12.23 -7.63
C GLU A 167 21.12 -12.93 -7.30
N ARG A 168 20.25 -13.07 -8.31
CA ARG A 168 18.90 -13.64 -8.19
C ARG A 168 18.81 -15.05 -7.56
N SER A 169 19.90 -15.80 -7.54
CA SER A 169 19.96 -17.15 -6.96
C SER A 169 20.01 -17.16 -5.43
N ARG A 170 20.30 -16.02 -4.79
CA ARG A 170 20.39 -15.91 -3.33
C ARG A 170 19.06 -15.49 -2.72
N VAL A 171 18.17 -16.46 -2.49
CA VAL A 171 16.96 -16.24 -1.67
C VAL A 171 17.36 -16.03 -0.20
N ASP A 172 16.56 -15.24 0.52
CA ASP A 172 16.64 -15.10 1.96
C ASP A 172 15.58 -15.99 2.63
N ASP A 173 16.04 -17.01 3.36
CA ASP A 173 15.19 -18.07 3.92
C ASP A 173 14.23 -17.55 5.00
N ASP A 174 14.65 -16.54 5.78
CA ASP A 174 13.79 -15.90 6.79
C ASP A 174 12.67 -15.09 6.13
N VAL A 175 12.97 -14.39 5.03
CA VAL A 175 11.97 -13.63 4.25
C VAL A 175 11.04 -14.58 3.49
N LEU A 176 11.55 -15.72 3.01
CA LEU A 176 10.71 -16.77 2.42
C LEU A 176 9.78 -17.41 3.47
N GLY A 177 10.29 -17.68 4.68
CA GLY A 177 9.50 -18.13 5.83
C GLY A 177 8.42 -17.12 6.24
N LEU A 178 8.71 -15.83 6.12
CA LEU A 178 7.73 -14.74 6.33
C LEU A 178 6.67 -14.70 5.22
N TYR A 179 7.06 -14.84 3.95
CA TYR A 179 6.13 -14.94 2.82
C TYR A 179 5.17 -16.13 2.96
N LEU A 180 5.66 -17.31 3.33
CA LEU A 180 4.82 -18.50 3.49
C LEU A 180 3.77 -18.36 4.60
N ARG A 181 4.01 -17.50 5.59
CA ARG A 181 3.03 -17.14 6.62
C ARG A 181 2.05 -16.08 6.10
N LEU A 182 2.55 -14.95 5.61
CA LEU A 182 1.70 -13.78 5.32
C LEU A 182 1.06 -13.78 3.92
N GLY A 183 1.54 -14.60 2.99
CA GLY A 183 1.16 -14.56 1.58
C GLY A 183 1.77 -13.40 0.78
N PHE A 184 2.60 -12.55 1.38
CA PHE A 184 3.30 -11.46 0.70
C PHE A 184 4.59 -11.09 1.46
N VAL A 185 5.44 -10.23 0.87
CA VAL A 185 6.64 -9.71 1.51
C VAL A 185 6.42 -8.27 1.99
N PRO A 186 6.29 -8.02 3.31
CA PRO A 186 6.13 -6.67 3.84
C PRO A 186 7.43 -5.86 3.78
N PRO A 187 7.36 -4.51 3.65
CA PRO A 187 8.50 -3.64 3.91
C PRO A 187 9.04 -3.81 5.34
N PRO A 188 10.35 -3.61 5.59
CA PRO A 188 11.40 -3.21 4.64
C PRO A 188 11.94 -4.35 3.75
N TYR A 189 11.42 -5.58 3.88
CA TYR A 189 12.08 -6.78 3.34
C TYR A 189 11.92 -6.95 1.81
N GLY A 190 12.81 -7.78 1.25
CA GLY A 190 12.79 -8.26 -0.12
C GLY A 190 13.31 -9.70 -0.17
N LEU A 191 12.74 -10.53 -1.05
CA LEU A 191 12.93 -11.99 -1.03
C LEU A 191 14.34 -12.46 -1.44
N ILE A 192 15.00 -11.72 -2.32
CA ILE A 192 16.39 -11.93 -2.77
C ILE A 192 17.33 -11.12 -1.86
N ARG A 193 18.45 -11.72 -1.45
CA ARG A 193 19.42 -11.09 -0.55
C ARG A 193 19.98 -9.79 -1.14
N GLY A 194 20.06 -8.77 -0.29
CA GLY A 194 20.45 -7.42 -0.68
C GLY A 194 19.35 -6.61 -1.35
N THR A 195 18.14 -7.15 -1.53
CA THR A 195 16.95 -6.39 -1.93
C THR A 195 16.12 -5.96 -0.71
N GLY A 196 15.32 -4.91 -0.88
CA GLY A 196 14.37 -4.45 0.10
C GLY A 196 13.32 -3.51 -0.50
N GLN A 197 12.47 -2.99 0.37
CA GLN A 197 11.47 -1.95 0.06
C GLN A 197 11.71 -0.73 0.94
N VAL A 198 11.36 0.46 0.46
CA VAL A 198 11.29 1.65 1.33
C VAL A 198 10.04 1.53 2.20
N GLU A 199 10.18 1.72 3.51
CA GLU A 199 9.05 1.73 4.45
C GLU A 199 8.14 2.95 4.25
N ALA A 200 6.89 2.84 4.65
CA ALA A 200 5.94 3.95 4.65
C ALA A 200 6.48 5.12 5.49
N GLY A 201 6.46 6.35 4.96
CA GLY A 201 6.92 7.55 5.66
C GLY A 201 8.41 7.60 5.95
N HIS A 202 9.22 6.82 5.21
CA HIS A 202 10.67 6.77 5.33
C HIS A 202 11.39 7.25 4.07
N TRP A 203 12.64 7.66 4.25
CA TRP A 203 13.61 7.92 3.19
C TRP A 203 14.82 6.99 3.30
N LEU A 204 15.50 6.76 2.17
CA LEU A 204 16.82 6.14 2.07
C LEU A 204 17.79 7.13 1.41
N GLU A 205 18.89 7.46 2.08
CA GLU A 205 19.98 8.26 1.53
C GLU A 205 21.12 7.33 1.09
N VAL A 206 21.53 7.44 -0.18
CA VAL A 206 22.51 6.55 -0.81
C VAL A 206 23.68 7.36 -1.34
N LEU A 207 24.89 6.97 -0.90
CA LEU A 207 26.17 7.50 -1.38
C LEU A 207 26.97 6.37 -2.04
N PRO A 208 27.80 6.65 -3.06
CA PRO A 208 28.55 5.61 -3.78
C PRO A 208 29.47 4.81 -2.84
N GLY A 209 29.36 3.48 -2.89
CA GLY A 209 30.15 2.57 -2.07
C GLY A 209 29.81 2.53 -0.57
N ARG A 210 28.75 3.22 -0.12
CA ARG A 210 28.28 3.20 1.28
C ARG A 210 26.97 2.45 1.40
N ALA A 211 26.73 1.84 2.56
CA ALA A 211 25.42 1.29 2.90
C ALA A 211 24.35 2.40 2.94
N PRO A 212 23.11 2.15 2.48
CA PRO A 212 22.03 3.12 2.56
C PRO A 212 21.76 3.53 4.01
N GLN A 213 21.56 4.82 4.25
CA GLN A 213 21.09 5.33 5.54
C GLN A 213 19.58 5.52 5.49
N THR A 214 18.87 5.18 6.56
CA THR A 214 17.41 5.27 6.61
C THR A 214 16.96 6.35 7.61
N GLY A 215 15.76 6.88 7.43
CA GLY A 215 15.13 7.73 8.42
C GLY A 215 13.63 7.88 8.20
N CYS A 216 12.88 8.02 9.30
CA CYS A 216 11.45 8.31 9.29
C CYS A 216 11.25 9.83 9.21
N PHE A 217 10.36 10.28 8.31
CA PHE A 217 9.89 11.67 8.29
C PHE A 217 8.43 11.80 8.76
N ARG A 218 7.65 10.71 8.72
CA ARG A 218 6.29 10.66 9.28
C ARG A 218 5.88 9.22 9.63
N SER A 219 5.23 9.04 10.79
CA SER A 219 4.59 7.76 11.17
C SER A 219 3.12 8.00 11.48
N LEU A 220 2.25 7.14 10.95
CA LEU A 220 0.80 7.14 11.22
C LEU A 220 0.39 6.05 12.23
N ALA A 221 1.38 5.34 12.80
CA ALA A 221 1.15 4.16 13.62
C ALA A 221 0.71 4.50 15.06
N GLU A 222 1.02 5.71 15.54
CA GLU A 222 0.78 6.13 16.93
C GLU A 222 -0.53 6.88 17.13
N ALA A 223 -1.31 6.45 18.13
CA ALA A 223 -2.52 7.15 18.58
C ALA A 223 -2.24 8.00 19.84
N PRO A 224 -2.90 9.17 20.00
CA PRO A 224 -2.76 9.98 21.21
C PRO A 224 -3.35 9.28 22.45
N PRO A 225 -3.04 9.76 23.67
CA PRO A 225 -3.59 9.23 24.91
C PRO A 225 -5.14 9.22 24.92
N PRO A 226 -5.80 8.27 25.59
CA PRO A 226 -7.28 8.17 25.60
C PRO A 226 -8.03 9.43 26.04
N ALA A 227 -7.41 10.30 26.84
CA ALA A 227 -8.01 11.56 27.29
C ALA A 227 -8.27 12.55 26.14
N GLU A 228 -7.44 12.52 25.09
CA GLU A 228 -7.48 13.47 23.96
C GLU A 228 -8.34 12.96 22.78
N ARG A 229 -8.88 11.75 22.90
CA ARG A 229 -9.61 11.09 21.80
C ARG A 229 -11.06 11.55 21.68
N LEU A 230 -11.47 11.76 20.43
CA LEU A 230 -12.82 12.20 20.05
C LEU A 230 -13.83 11.06 20.23
N ARG A 231 -15.04 11.42 20.67
CA ARG A 231 -16.14 10.50 20.98
C ARG A 231 -17.48 11.05 20.52
N GLY A 232 -18.44 10.14 20.29
CA GLY A 232 -19.82 10.48 19.96
C GLY A 232 -19.95 11.40 18.74
N ARG A 233 -20.86 12.36 18.82
CA ARG A 233 -21.21 13.25 17.69
C ARG A 233 -20.00 14.03 17.13
N ALA A 234 -19.08 14.48 17.98
CA ALA A 234 -17.89 15.21 17.54
C ALA A 234 -16.96 14.36 16.68
N ALA A 235 -16.84 13.06 16.97
CA ALA A 235 -16.12 12.12 16.12
C ALA A 235 -16.89 11.85 14.81
N ASP A 236 -18.22 11.66 14.90
CA ASP A 236 -19.06 11.43 13.72
C ASP A 236 -19.07 12.61 12.73
N GLU A 237 -18.94 13.85 13.22
CA GLU A 237 -18.88 15.09 12.43
C GLU A 237 -17.49 15.32 11.82
N ALA A 238 -16.44 15.31 12.64
CA ALA A 238 -15.07 15.50 12.14
C ALA A 238 -14.68 14.45 11.09
N VAL A 239 -15.08 13.18 11.24
CA VAL A 239 -14.74 12.13 10.26
C VAL A 239 -15.46 12.33 8.93
N ALA A 240 -16.72 12.80 8.94
CA ALA A 240 -17.44 13.10 7.71
C ALA A 240 -16.80 14.31 6.98
N GLU A 241 -16.46 15.37 7.72
CA GLU A 241 -15.81 16.57 7.16
C GLU A 241 -14.42 16.26 6.59
N ALA A 242 -13.61 15.46 7.28
CA ALA A 242 -12.28 15.06 6.80
C ALA A 242 -12.35 14.17 5.54
N VAL A 243 -13.32 13.25 5.45
CA VAL A 243 -13.51 12.42 4.25
C VAL A 243 -13.96 13.27 3.06
N ASP A 244 -14.87 14.23 3.26
CA ASP A 244 -15.31 15.15 2.21
C ASP A 244 -14.16 16.04 1.71
N ALA A 245 -13.35 16.57 2.63
CA ALA A 245 -12.16 17.34 2.31
C ALA A 245 -11.10 16.51 1.55
N ALA A 246 -10.85 15.27 1.99
CA ALA A 246 -9.92 14.35 1.35
C ALA A 246 -10.37 14.00 -0.08
N VAL A 247 -11.64 13.67 -0.29
CA VAL A 247 -12.17 13.38 -1.63
C VAL A 247 -12.05 14.59 -2.53
N ALA A 248 -12.45 15.78 -2.08
CA ALA A 248 -12.31 17.01 -2.86
C ALA A 248 -10.84 17.32 -3.21
N ARG A 249 -9.89 17.03 -2.32
CA ARG A 249 -8.44 17.21 -2.56
C ARG A 249 -7.91 16.25 -3.63
N GLN A 250 -8.38 15.00 -3.63
CA GLN A 250 -7.91 13.96 -4.55
C GLN A 250 -8.58 14.00 -5.94
N LEU A 251 -9.58 14.87 -6.15
CA LEU A 251 -10.16 15.17 -7.48
C LEU A 251 -9.32 16.11 -8.36
N VAL A 252 -8.18 16.61 -7.88
CA VAL A 252 -7.30 17.47 -8.68
C VAL A 252 -6.67 16.65 -9.82
N SER A 253 -7.12 16.88 -11.05
CA SER A 253 -6.64 16.18 -12.26
C SER A 253 -6.92 17.01 -13.52
N ASP A 254 -6.14 16.80 -14.59
CA ASP A 254 -6.42 17.34 -15.94
C ASP A 254 -7.11 16.29 -16.84
N VAL A 255 -7.48 15.12 -16.30
CA VAL A 255 -8.19 14.03 -16.98
C VAL A 255 -9.42 13.59 -16.18
N PRO A 256 -10.42 12.92 -16.79
CA PRO A 256 -11.59 12.41 -16.06
C PRO A 256 -11.21 11.45 -14.93
N VAL A 257 -11.88 11.62 -13.79
CA VAL A 257 -11.75 10.77 -12.60
C VAL A 257 -13.05 9.97 -12.43
N GLY A 258 -12.93 8.66 -12.23
CA GLY A 258 -14.05 7.77 -11.87
C GLY A 258 -13.97 7.30 -10.41
N VAL A 259 -14.80 6.32 -10.05
CA VAL A 259 -14.80 5.71 -8.71
C VAL A 259 -15.05 4.21 -8.77
N PHE A 260 -14.36 3.42 -7.94
CA PHE A 260 -14.74 2.01 -7.72
C PHE A 260 -15.95 1.94 -6.77
N LEU A 261 -16.96 1.15 -7.12
CA LEU A 261 -18.18 0.97 -6.32
C LEU A 261 -18.40 -0.52 -5.98
N SER A 262 -18.69 -0.83 -4.73
CA SER A 262 -19.00 -2.20 -4.25
C SER A 262 -20.20 -2.21 -3.30
N GLY A 263 -20.59 -3.39 -2.80
CA GLY A 263 -21.68 -3.54 -1.82
C GLY A 263 -21.30 -3.17 -0.38
N GLY A 264 -20.04 -2.74 -0.16
CA GLY A 264 -19.51 -2.30 1.12
C GLY A 264 -20.12 -0.98 1.63
N ILE A 265 -19.33 -0.20 2.37
CA ILE A 265 -19.73 1.16 2.79
C ILE A 265 -18.69 2.22 2.46
N ASP A 266 -17.47 1.82 2.15
CA ASP A 266 -16.31 2.69 2.04
C ASP A 266 -16.26 3.33 0.64
N SER A 267 -16.40 2.49 -0.40
CA SER A 267 -16.57 2.94 -1.78
C SER A 267 -17.86 3.75 -2.00
N PRO A 268 -19.05 3.39 -1.48
CA PRO A 268 -20.22 4.28 -1.51
C PRO A 268 -20.03 5.59 -0.74
N LEU A 269 -19.23 5.62 0.34
CA LEU A 269 -18.91 6.86 1.05
C LEU A 269 -18.03 7.77 0.21
N VAL A 270 -16.98 7.23 -0.42
CA VAL A 270 -16.11 7.95 -1.35
C VAL A 270 -16.90 8.45 -2.57
N ALA A 271 -17.71 7.59 -3.21
CA ALA A 271 -18.57 7.97 -4.32
C ALA A 271 -19.60 9.05 -3.92
N SER A 272 -20.20 8.93 -2.73
CA SER A 272 -21.14 9.93 -2.22
C SER A 272 -20.48 11.29 -1.99
N ALA A 273 -19.26 11.31 -1.45
CA ALA A 273 -18.48 12.54 -1.28
C ALA A 273 -18.04 13.13 -2.63
N MET A 274 -17.65 12.28 -3.58
CA MET A 274 -17.28 12.70 -4.95
C MET A 274 -18.44 13.39 -5.67
N VAL A 275 -19.65 12.80 -5.64
CA VAL A 275 -20.88 13.39 -6.22
C VAL A 275 -21.22 14.76 -5.61
N ARG A 276 -20.77 15.07 -4.38
CA ARG A 276 -20.93 16.41 -3.78
C ARG A 276 -19.80 17.37 -4.11
N ALA A 277 -18.63 16.86 -4.47
CA ALA A 277 -17.40 17.63 -4.70
C ALA A 277 -17.18 18.02 -6.16
N THR A 278 -17.81 17.32 -7.13
CA THR A 278 -17.82 17.69 -8.55
C THR A 278 -19.23 18.02 -9.05
N ALA A 279 -19.30 18.78 -10.14
CA ALA A 279 -20.51 18.98 -10.94
C ALA A 279 -20.57 18.07 -12.18
N ASP A 280 -19.47 17.38 -12.51
CA ASP A 280 -19.38 16.47 -13.65
C ASP A 280 -20.07 15.12 -13.34
N PRO A 281 -20.63 14.43 -14.36
CA PRO A 281 -21.17 13.08 -14.19
C PRO A 281 -20.12 12.11 -13.64
N VAL A 282 -20.43 11.45 -12.52
CA VAL A 282 -19.54 10.47 -11.89
C VAL A 282 -19.77 9.10 -12.51
N GLN A 283 -18.70 8.53 -13.09
CA GLN A 283 -18.66 7.14 -13.56
C GLN A 283 -18.17 6.21 -12.45
N ALA A 284 -18.95 5.17 -12.19
CA ALA A 284 -18.71 4.17 -11.17
C ALA A 284 -18.42 2.80 -11.81
N PHE A 285 -17.38 2.10 -11.35
CA PHE A 285 -16.98 0.80 -11.91
C PHE A 285 -17.13 -0.30 -10.87
N SER A 286 -17.73 -1.42 -11.28
CA SER A 286 -18.01 -2.57 -10.42
C SER A 286 -17.78 -3.89 -11.15
N ILE A 287 -17.43 -4.93 -10.38
CA ILE A 287 -17.43 -6.32 -10.84
C ILE A 287 -18.48 -7.09 -10.04
N GLY A 288 -19.26 -7.92 -10.75
CA GLY A 288 -20.13 -8.94 -10.16
C GLY A 288 -19.61 -10.35 -10.42
N THR A 289 -20.12 -11.34 -9.70
CA THR A 289 -19.77 -12.75 -9.92
C THR A 289 -21.01 -13.64 -10.05
N ASP A 290 -20.85 -14.82 -10.63
CA ASP A 290 -21.87 -15.86 -10.72
C ASP A 290 -22.04 -16.68 -9.42
N ASP A 291 -21.15 -16.53 -8.42
CA ASP A 291 -21.34 -17.08 -7.07
C ASP A 291 -22.29 -16.21 -6.21
N PRO A 292 -23.51 -16.68 -5.88
CA PRO A 292 -24.47 -15.90 -5.08
C PRO A 292 -24.05 -15.68 -3.62
N ALA A 293 -23.01 -16.36 -3.13
CA ALA A 293 -22.45 -16.13 -1.80
C ALA A 293 -21.45 -14.97 -1.76
N MET A 294 -20.87 -14.62 -2.91
CA MET A 294 -19.83 -13.60 -3.06
C MET A 294 -20.29 -12.38 -3.89
N ASP A 295 -21.39 -12.49 -4.66
CA ASP A 295 -21.87 -11.39 -5.49
C ASP A 295 -22.45 -10.23 -4.67
N GLU A 296 -21.75 -9.11 -4.68
CA GLU A 296 -22.19 -7.84 -4.11
C GLU A 296 -22.89 -6.93 -5.15
N SER A 297 -23.03 -7.37 -6.42
CA SER A 297 -23.47 -6.50 -7.52
C SER A 297 -24.86 -5.88 -7.31
N ALA A 298 -25.77 -6.58 -6.63
CA ALA A 298 -27.09 -6.05 -6.29
C ALA A 298 -27.03 -4.87 -5.31
N ALA A 299 -26.11 -4.92 -4.33
CA ALA A 299 -25.91 -3.83 -3.38
C ALA A 299 -25.19 -2.64 -4.05
N ALA A 300 -24.20 -2.91 -4.91
CA ALA A 300 -23.52 -1.88 -5.69
C ALA A 300 -24.51 -1.11 -6.60
N ARG A 301 -25.40 -1.81 -7.31
CA ARG A 301 -26.47 -1.17 -8.11
C ARG A 301 -27.41 -0.30 -7.28
N ALA A 302 -27.82 -0.76 -6.09
CA ALA A 302 -28.68 0.02 -5.20
C ALA A 302 -27.99 1.30 -4.69
N TYR A 303 -26.67 1.27 -4.48
CA TYR A 303 -25.91 2.50 -4.20
C TYR A 303 -25.82 3.41 -5.42
N ALA A 304 -25.58 2.86 -6.62
CA ALA A 304 -25.49 3.65 -7.85
C ALA A 304 -26.80 4.41 -8.14
N GLU A 305 -27.95 3.73 -8.03
CA GLU A 305 -29.29 4.29 -8.21
C GLU A 305 -29.56 5.46 -7.24
N VAL A 306 -29.25 5.28 -5.95
CA VAL A 306 -29.45 6.32 -4.93
C VAL A 306 -28.53 7.53 -5.14
N LEU A 307 -27.28 7.28 -5.55
CA LEU A 307 -26.29 8.34 -5.77
C LEU A 307 -26.46 9.04 -7.13
N GLY A 308 -27.23 8.48 -8.05
CA GLY A 308 -27.42 9.01 -9.39
C GLY A 308 -26.16 8.93 -10.26
N VAL A 309 -25.32 7.91 -10.06
CA VAL A 309 -24.05 7.73 -10.79
C VAL A 309 -24.18 6.74 -11.93
N GLU A 310 -23.42 6.96 -13.01
CA GLU A 310 -23.38 6.04 -14.16
C GLU A 310 -22.52 4.83 -13.79
N GLN A 311 -23.15 3.67 -13.54
CA GLN A 311 -22.45 2.45 -13.16
C GLN A 311 -22.20 1.52 -14.35
N GLU A 312 -20.93 1.31 -14.67
CA GLU A 312 -20.48 0.21 -15.52
C GLU A 312 -20.22 -1.03 -14.64
N LEU A 313 -20.86 -2.16 -14.97
CA LEU A 313 -20.82 -3.39 -14.18
C LEU A 313 -20.59 -4.60 -15.09
N ARG A 314 -19.45 -5.26 -14.92
CA ARG A 314 -19.10 -6.49 -15.64
C ARG A 314 -19.23 -7.70 -14.70
N THR A 315 -20.04 -8.69 -15.08
CA THR A 315 -20.13 -9.97 -14.35
C THR A 315 -19.07 -10.93 -14.88
N ILE A 316 -18.38 -11.61 -13.96
CA ILE A 316 -17.26 -12.52 -14.26
C ILE A 316 -17.56 -13.88 -13.66
N ARG A 317 -17.28 -14.94 -14.43
CA ARG A 317 -17.54 -16.31 -14.00
C ARG A 317 -16.30 -16.97 -13.42
N GLY A 318 -16.50 -17.96 -12.55
CA GLY A 318 -15.40 -18.79 -12.05
C GLY A 318 -14.58 -19.48 -13.17
N GLU A 319 -15.19 -19.76 -14.33
CA GLU A 319 -14.52 -20.34 -15.49
C GLU A 319 -13.52 -19.38 -16.17
N ASP A 320 -13.76 -18.07 -16.12
CA ASP A 320 -12.90 -17.04 -16.73
C ASP A 320 -11.57 -16.88 -15.98
N ALA A 321 -11.55 -17.19 -14.68
CA ALA A 321 -10.41 -16.95 -13.80
C ALA A 321 -9.12 -17.68 -14.24
N LEU A 322 -9.24 -18.87 -14.84
CA LEU A 322 -8.08 -19.60 -15.36
C LEU A 322 -7.40 -18.88 -16.54
N GLY A 323 -8.16 -18.13 -17.34
CA GLY A 323 -7.63 -17.33 -18.45
C GLY A 323 -6.81 -16.11 -17.98
N LEU A 324 -6.96 -15.70 -16.72
CA LEU A 324 -6.31 -14.52 -16.14
C LEU A 324 -5.02 -14.86 -15.38
N LEU A 325 -4.70 -16.14 -15.21
CA LEU A 325 -3.57 -16.58 -14.38
C LEU A 325 -2.24 -15.97 -14.84
N ASP A 326 -2.01 -15.92 -16.16
CA ASP A 326 -0.81 -15.32 -16.74
C ASP A 326 -0.77 -13.80 -16.53
N ASP A 327 -1.87 -13.08 -16.76
CA ASP A 327 -1.91 -11.62 -16.56
C ASP A 327 -1.76 -11.25 -15.08
N VAL A 328 -2.36 -12.02 -14.15
CA VAL A 328 -2.11 -11.88 -12.70
C VAL A 328 -0.64 -12.13 -12.39
N ALA A 329 -0.03 -13.21 -12.88
CA ALA A 329 1.38 -13.49 -12.65
C ALA A 329 2.33 -12.39 -13.22
N HIS A 330 1.93 -11.68 -14.28
CA HIS A 330 2.68 -10.54 -14.80
C HIS A 330 2.41 -9.23 -14.04
N ALA A 331 1.20 -9.02 -13.50
CA ALA A 331 0.86 -7.87 -12.67
C ALA A 331 1.59 -7.91 -11.31
N TYR A 332 1.82 -9.12 -10.77
CA TYR A 332 2.49 -9.36 -9.48
C TYR A 332 3.91 -9.95 -9.67
N PRO A 333 4.93 -9.11 -9.92
CA PRO A 333 6.32 -9.56 -10.19
C PRO A 333 7.08 -10.13 -8.98
N GLU A 334 6.42 -10.32 -7.84
CA GLU A 334 6.93 -11.03 -6.68
C GLU A 334 5.84 -12.00 -6.19
N PRO A 335 6.19 -13.06 -5.43
CA PRO A 335 5.20 -13.99 -4.89
C PRO A 335 4.13 -13.27 -4.07
N PHE A 336 2.87 -13.42 -4.48
CA PHE A 336 1.72 -12.70 -3.91
C PHE A 336 0.50 -13.63 -3.84
N GLY A 337 0.03 -13.88 -2.63
CA GLY A 337 -0.93 -14.94 -2.26
C GLY A 337 -2.32 -14.44 -1.89
N ASP A 338 -2.75 -13.29 -2.41
CA ASP A 338 -4.09 -12.75 -2.19
C ASP A 338 -5.03 -13.10 -3.35
N TYR A 339 -6.17 -13.73 -3.04
CA TYR A 339 -7.16 -14.17 -4.03
C TYR A 339 -7.96 -13.02 -4.66
N SER A 340 -8.01 -11.84 -4.02
CA SER A 340 -8.69 -10.66 -4.56
C SER A 340 -7.84 -9.91 -5.61
N SER A 341 -6.60 -10.36 -5.87
CA SER A 341 -5.79 -9.96 -7.03
C SER A 341 -6.56 -10.06 -8.36
N PHE A 342 -7.25 -11.19 -8.61
CA PHE A 342 -8.05 -11.43 -9.81
C PHE A 342 -9.15 -10.38 -10.03
N PRO A 343 -10.13 -10.18 -9.12
CA PRO A 343 -11.16 -9.15 -9.30
C PRO A 343 -10.60 -7.72 -9.27
N THR A 344 -9.49 -7.46 -8.56
CA THR A 344 -8.84 -6.12 -8.57
C THR A 344 -8.23 -5.81 -9.94
N LEU A 345 -7.60 -6.80 -10.60
CA LEU A 345 -7.11 -6.68 -11.97
C LEU A 345 -8.25 -6.36 -12.94
N LEU A 346 -9.36 -7.10 -12.82
CA LEU A 346 -10.51 -7.00 -13.70
C LEU A 346 -11.31 -5.70 -13.56
N VAL A 347 -11.54 -5.22 -12.33
CA VAL A 347 -12.18 -3.91 -12.12
C VAL A 347 -11.27 -2.76 -12.58
N SER A 348 -9.95 -2.95 -12.49
CA SER A 348 -8.98 -1.98 -13.01
C SER A 348 -8.95 -1.96 -14.54
N GLN A 349 -9.00 -3.14 -15.18
CA GLN A 349 -9.16 -3.23 -16.63
C GLN A 349 -10.43 -2.51 -17.08
N LEU A 350 -11.56 -2.79 -16.41
CA LEU A 350 -12.84 -2.16 -16.70
C LEU A 350 -12.75 -0.62 -16.62
N ALA A 351 -12.22 -0.08 -15.52
CA ALA A 351 -12.09 1.37 -15.39
C ALA A 351 -11.10 1.98 -16.40
N ALA A 352 -10.01 1.30 -16.72
CA ALA A 352 -9.00 1.74 -17.70
C ALA A 352 -9.53 1.85 -19.14
N GLU A 353 -10.65 1.17 -19.46
CA GLU A 353 -11.35 1.33 -20.74
C GLU A 353 -12.02 2.72 -20.88
N HIS A 354 -12.21 3.46 -19.77
CA HIS A 354 -12.95 4.74 -19.73
C HIS A 354 -12.15 5.92 -19.14
N VAL A 355 -11.37 5.70 -18.07
CA VAL A 355 -10.68 6.76 -17.30
C VAL A 355 -9.22 6.39 -16.99
N LYS A 356 -8.38 7.40 -16.75
CA LYS A 356 -6.99 7.22 -16.29
C LYS A 356 -6.84 7.24 -14.77
N VAL A 357 -7.85 7.73 -14.05
CA VAL A 357 -7.82 7.90 -12.59
C VAL A 357 -9.13 7.41 -12.00
N VAL A 358 -9.07 6.69 -10.87
CA VAL A 358 -10.25 6.36 -10.05
C VAL A 358 -9.99 6.59 -8.56
N LEU A 359 -11.04 6.92 -7.83
CA LEU A 359 -11.04 6.89 -6.37
C LEU A 359 -11.46 5.49 -5.85
N SER A 360 -10.83 5.02 -4.78
CA SER A 360 -11.16 3.76 -4.09
C SER A 360 -11.46 3.96 -2.59
N GLY A 361 -12.17 2.99 -2.01
CA GLY A 361 -12.54 2.95 -0.59
C GLY A 361 -11.53 2.20 0.32
N ASP A 362 -10.33 1.88 -0.16
CA ASP A 362 -9.30 1.18 0.62
C ASP A 362 -8.85 2.01 1.85
N GLY A 363 -8.43 1.32 2.92
CA GLY A 363 -8.03 1.92 4.20
C GLY A 363 -9.14 2.09 5.23
N GLY A 364 -10.41 1.97 4.81
CA GLY A 364 -11.56 2.11 5.71
C GLY A 364 -11.63 1.03 6.81
N ASP A 365 -11.18 -0.20 6.54
CA ASP A 365 -11.18 -1.28 7.54
C ASP A 365 -10.07 -1.13 8.56
N GLU A 366 -8.87 -0.77 8.10
CA GLU A 366 -7.65 -0.62 8.88
C GLU A 366 -7.75 0.57 9.83
N LEU A 367 -8.22 1.72 9.34
CA LEU A 367 -8.32 2.94 10.14
C LEU A 367 -9.52 2.96 11.09
N PHE A 368 -10.65 2.37 10.69
CA PHE A 368 -11.92 2.46 11.44
C PHE A 368 -12.46 1.12 11.95
N TRP A 369 -11.55 0.16 12.19
CA TRP A 369 -11.81 -1.11 12.88
C TRP A 369 -12.86 -1.99 12.20
N GLY A 370 -12.86 -2.05 10.87
CA GLY A 370 -13.89 -2.76 10.11
C GLY A 370 -13.78 -4.29 10.15
N TYR A 371 -12.56 -4.84 10.18
CA TYR A 371 -12.37 -6.29 10.17
C TYR A 371 -12.93 -7.00 11.42
N PRO A 372 -13.68 -8.12 11.26
CA PRO A 372 -14.23 -8.86 12.40
C PRO A 372 -13.19 -9.40 13.39
N ARG A 373 -11.90 -9.48 13.02
CA ARG A 373 -10.81 -9.90 13.92
C ARG A 373 -10.65 -8.97 15.12
N PHE A 374 -10.77 -7.65 14.94
CA PHE A 374 -10.62 -6.66 16.01
C PHE A 374 -11.58 -6.91 17.19
N ALA A 375 -12.87 -7.09 16.88
CA ALA A 375 -13.89 -7.37 17.89
C ALA A 375 -13.70 -8.73 18.57
N LYS A 376 -13.21 -9.74 17.84
CA LYS A 376 -12.91 -11.06 18.39
C LYS A 376 -11.75 -10.99 19.38
N VAL A 377 -10.63 -10.39 18.97
CA VAL A 377 -9.39 -10.29 19.75
C VAL A 377 -9.59 -9.43 21.00
N ARG A 378 -10.19 -8.24 20.87
CA ARG A 378 -10.53 -7.37 22.02
C ARG A 378 -11.39 -8.09 23.06
N ARG A 379 -12.43 -8.83 22.62
CA ARG A 379 -13.32 -9.60 23.51
C ARG A 379 -12.63 -10.80 24.15
N ALA A 380 -11.71 -11.41 23.43
CA ALA A 380 -10.98 -12.60 23.85
C ALA A 380 -9.78 -12.28 24.78
N ARG A 381 -9.24 -11.06 24.74
CA ARG A 381 -8.11 -10.58 25.57
C ARG A 381 -8.10 -11.12 26.99
N ARG A 382 -9.20 -10.91 27.72
CA ARG A 382 -9.39 -11.35 29.13
C ARG A 382 -9.20 -12.86 29.38
N TRP A 383 -9.35 -13.72 28.37
CA TRP A 383 -9.08 -15.15 28.52
C TRP A 383 -7.59 -15.42 28.72
N PHE A 384 -6.70 -14.63 28.11
CA PHE A 384 -5.25 -14.79 28.20
C PHE A 384 -4.68 -14.40 29.57
N GLY A 385 -5.50 -13.88 30.48
CA GLY A 385 -5.19 -13.80 31.92
C GLY A 385 -5.39 -15.14 32.67
N LEU A 386 -5.93 -16.17 32.02
CA LEU A 386 -6.13 -17.50 32.60
C LEU A 386 -5.07 -18.49 32.12
N PRO A 387 -4.61 -19.42 32.99
CA PRO A 387 -3.72 -20.51 32.58
C PRO A 387 -4.26 -21.30 31.39
N THR A 388 -3.38 -21.75 30.50
CA THR A 388 -3.75 -22.45 29.26
C THR A 388 -4.69 -23.64 29.50
N ALA A 389 -4.44 -24.46 30.54
CA ALA A 389 -5.33 -25.56 30.91
C ALA A 389 -6.78 -25.11 31.22
N ALA A 390 -6.97 -23.96 31.88
CA ALA A 390 -8.30 -23.41 32.17
C ALA A 390 -8.99 -22.90 30.89
N ARG A 391 -8.24 -22.28 29.96
CA ARG A 391 -8.75 -21.87 28.64
C ARG A 391 -9.22 -23.08 27.82
N TYR A 392 -8.43 -24.15 27.81
CA TYR A 392 -8.76 -25.41 27.14
C TYR A 392 -9.99 -26.08 27.77
N GLY A 393 -10.04 -26.17 29.10
CA GLY A 393 -11.19 -26.70 29.84
C GLY A 393 -12.48 -25.94 29.55
N ALA A 394 -12.45 -24.61 29.59
CA ALA A 394 -13.61 -23.77 29.26
C ALA A 394 -14.07 -23.91 27.81
N TYR A 395 -13.13 -24.00 26.85
CA TYR A 395 -13.47 -24.25 25.45
C TYR A 395 -14.10 -25.64 25.26
N ALA A 396 -13.54 -26.68 25.88
CA ALA A 396 -14.08 -28.04 25.84
C ALA A 396 -15.48 -28.12 26.45
N ALA A 397 -15.69 -27.53 27.64
CA ALA A 397 -16.98 -27.43 28.31
C ALA A 397 -18.02 -26.62 27.50
N SER A 398 -17.59 -25.72 26.61
CA SER A 398 -18.49 -24.98 25.72
C SER A 398 -18.97 -25.77 24.50
N LYS A 399 -18.40 -26.95 24.18
CA LYS A 399 -18.78 -27.74 22.99
C LYS A 399 -20.28 -28.08 22.88
N PRO A 400 -21.06 -28.31 23.96
CA PRO A 400 -22.51 -28.50 23.87
C PRO A 400 -23.30 -27.23 23.50
N LEU A 401 -22.72 -26.04 23.70
CA LEU A 401 -23.42 -24.76 23.42
C LEU A 401 -23.52 -24.49 21.91
N PRO A 402 -24.50 -23.69 21.45
CA PRO A 402 -24.51 -23.15 20.09
C PRO A 402 -23.23 -22.38 19.77
N THR A 403 -22.75 -22.47 18.53
CA THR A 403 -21.48 -21.85 18.07
C THR A 403 -21.35 -20.37 18.43
N HIS A 404 -22.42 -19.59 18.30
CA HIS A 404 -22.46 -18.16 18.65
C HIS A 404 -22.30 -17.85 20.15
N ARG A 405 -22.40 -18.86 21.03
CA ARG A 405 -22.18 -18.73 22.49
C ARG A 405 -20.83 -19.30 22.95
N ARG A 406 -20.10 -20.01 22.09
CA ARG A 406 -18.79 -20.56 22.45
C ARG A 406 -17.74 -19.44 22.52
N PRO A 407 -16.71 -19.56 23.38
CA PRO A 407 -15.51 -18.76 23.25
C PRO A 407 -14.89 -18.95 21.87
N ALA A 408 -14.19 -17.92 21.36
CA ALA A 408 -13.47 -18.05 20.10
C ALA A 408 -12.38 -19.14 20.21
N ARG A 409 -12.22 -19.99 19.18
CA ARG A 409 -11.16 -21.02 19.14
C ARG A 409 -9.76 -20.44 19.40
N GLY A 410 -9.56 -19.16 19.06
CA GLY A 410 -8.36 -18.38 19.34
C GLY A 410 -7.87 -18.37 20.79
N ILE A 411 -8.74 -18.62 21.79
CA ILE A 411 -8.27 -18.69 23.19
C ILE A 411 -7.35 -19.89 23.47
N LEU A 412 -7.20 -20.82 22.53
CA LEU A 412 -6.36 -22.01 22.64
C LEU A 412 -4.89 -21.78 22.23
N PHE A 413 -4.58 -20.64 21.61
CA PHE A 413 -3.20 -20.28 21.23
C PHE A 413 -2.37 -19.91 22.46
N PRO A 414 -1.04 -20.06 22.44
CA PRO A 414 -0.20 -19.69 23.57
C PRO A 414 -0.39 -18.22 23.98
N THR A 415 -0.21 -17.29 23.04
CA THR A 415 -0.32 -15.84 23.20
C THR A 415 -1.43 -15.21 22.33
N LEU A 416 -1.72 -13.92 22.56
CA LEU A 416 -2.61 -13.16 21.67
C LEU A 416 -1.95 -12.91 20.30
N GLY A 417 -0.62 -12.77 20.28
CA GLY A 417 0.20 -12.60 19.09
C GLY A 417 0.06 -13.76 18.11
N ASP A 418 0.28 -14.98 18.58
CA ASP A 418 0.22 -16.20 17.75
C ASP A 418 -1.15 -16.37 17.08
N TRP A 419 -2.23 -16.08 17.82
CA TRP A 419 -3.58 -16.10 17.24
C TRP A 419 -3.83 -14.95 16.27
N TYR A 420 -3.20 -13.79 16.47
CA TYR A 420 -3.28 -12.69 15.51
C TYR A 420 -2.55 -13.03 14.22
N LEU A 421 -1.41 -13.71 14.30
CA LEU A 421 -0.68 -14.25 13.16
C LEU A 421 -1.51 -15.31 12.41
N ASP A 422 -2.11 -16.28 13.12
CA ASP A 422 -3.06 -17.26 12.56
C ASP A 422 -4.30 -16.60 11.91
N ALA A 423 -4.70 -15.40 12.36
CA ALA A 423 -5.78 -14.64 11.75
C ALA A 423 -5.38 -13.90 10.44
N HIS A 424 -4.08 -13.85 10.12
CA HIS A 424 -3.51 -13.32 8.87
C HIS A 424 -2.88 -14.42 8.00
N SER A 425 -2.52 -15.55 8.58
CA SER A 425 -1.78 -16.63 7.93
C SER A 425 -2.67 -17.78 7.49
N GLY A 426 -2.40 -18.32 6.29
CA GLY A 426 -2.93 -19.62 5.86
C GLY A 426 -2.13 -20.82 6.38
N VAL A 427 -0.94 -20.60 6.93
CA VAL A 427 0.04 -21.62 7.31
C VAL A 427 0.49 -21.43 8.76
N ARG A 428 0.33 -22.45 9.60
CA ARG A 428 0.73 -22.35 11.01
C ARG A 428 2.22 -22.63 11.16
N ASP A 429 2.87 -22.07 12.17
CA ASP A 429 4.29 -22.36 12.46
C ASP A 429 4.56 -23.87 12.60
N ALA A 430 3.68 -24.60 13.29
CA ALA A 430 3.77 -26.06 13.40
C ALA A 430 3.64 -26.81 12.06
N ASP A 431 3.01 -26.21 11.03
CA ASP A 431 3.00 -26.79 9.68
C ASP A 431 4.37 -26.54 9.02
N LEU A 432 4.88 -25.29 9.07
CA LEU A 432 6.20 -24.91 8.53
C LEU A 432 7.35 -25.69 9.17
N GLU A 433 7.36 -25.84 10.50
CA GLU A 433 8.31 -26.66 11.24
C GLU A 433 8.28 -28.13 10.78
N GLN A 434 7.12 -28.64 10.36
CA GLN A 434 6.96 -30.02 9.89
C GLN A 434 7.47 -30.23 8.45
N PHE A 435 7.21 -29.31 7.51
CA PHE A 435 7.54 -29.51 6.09
C PHE A 435 8.77 -28.74 5.58
N ALA A 436 9.16 -27.65 6.25
CA ALA A 436 10.29 -26.79 5.88
C ALA A 436 10.91 -26.12 7.13
N PRO A 437 11.48 -26.88 8.09
CA PRO A 437 12.04 -26.33 9.33
C PRO A 437 13.14 -25.29 9.12
N GLN A 438 13.85 -25.32 7.98
CA GLN A 438 14.83 -24.30 7.59
C GLN A 438 14.20 -22.91 7.31
N LEU A 439 12.88 -22.83 7.12
CA LEU A 439 12.09 -21.60 6.92
C LEU A 439 11.29 -21.20 8.19
N ALA A 440 11.58 -21.84 9.33
CA ALA A 440 10.93 -21.51 10.60
C ALA A 440 11.35 -20.15 11.14
N GLY A 441 12.54 -19.66 10.76
CA GLY A 441 13.06 -18.34 11.13
C GLY A 441 12.21 -17.17 10.64
N LEU A 442 12.44 -16.00 11.26
CA LEU A 442 11.81 -14.73 10.92
C LEU A 442 12.91 -13.67 10.77
N PRO A 443 12.76 -12.70 9.85
CA PRO A 443 13.80 -11.71 9.59
C PRO A 443 14.15 -10.90 10.84
N PRO A 444 15.43 -10.51 11.04
CA PRO A 444 15.82 -9.67 12.15
C PRO A 444 14.96 -8.40 12.25
N GLY A 445 14.48 -8.10 13.47
CA GLY A 445 13.59 -6.97 13.73
C GLY A 445 12.12 -7.17 13.37
N PHE A 446 11.71 -8.36 12.91
CA PHE A 446 10.29 -8.67 12.68
C PHE A 446 9.58 -9.05 13.99
N ASP A 447 9.07 -8.05 14.71
CA ASP A 447 8.36 -8.18 16.00
C ASP A 447 6.85 -7.90 15.90
N ARG A 448 6.32 -7.74 14.68
CA ARG A 448 4.96 -7.20 14.42
C ARG A 448 3.84 -8.00 15.07
N PHE A 449 4.07 -9.28 15.34
CA PHE A 449 3.10 -10.19 15.95
C PHE A 449 3.44 -10.55 17.41
N ASP A 450 4.45 -9.94 18.01
CA ASP A 450 4.84 -10.23 19.40
C ASP A 450 3.89 -9.54 20.38
N LEU A 451 3.05 -10.34 21.06
CA LEU A 451 2.15 -9.87 22.12
C LEU A 451 1.95 -10.93 23.21
N ALA A 452 2.88 -10.94 24.16
CA ALA A 452 2.82 -11.79 25.35
C ALA A 452 2.05 -11.11 26.51
N GLY A 453 1.57 -11.92 27.45
CA GLY A 453 0.87 -11.45 28.65
C GLY A 453 -0.57 -10.98 28.42
N LEU A 454 -1.09 -10.20 29.38
CA LEU A 454 -2.44 -9.62 29.33
C LEU A 454 -2.34 -8.10 29.19
N PRO A 455 -2.40 -7.55 27.96
CA PRO A 455 -2.43 -6.10 27.78
C PRO A 455 -3.73 -5.48 28.31
N SER A 456 -3.72 -4.16 28.54
CA SER A 456 -4.93 -3.36 28.66
C SER A 456 -5.72 -3.33 27.35
N ASP A 457 -6.94 -2.76 27.35
CA ASP A 457 -7.66 -2.52 26.10
C ASP A 457 -6.90 -1.57 25.18
N ASP A 458 -6.20 -0.57 25.73
CA ASP A 458 -5.53 0.47 24.95
C ASP A 458 -4.25 -0.04 24.30
N GLU A 459 -3.39 -0.72 25.07
CA GLU A 459 -2.17 -1.34 24.56
C GLU A 459 -2.47 -2.37 23.46
N LEU A 460 -3.53 -3.17 23.64
CA LEU A 460 -3.96 -4.12 22.61
C LEU A 460 -4.39 -3.41 21.32
N LEU A 461 -5.19 -2.36 21.42
CA LEU A 461 -5.70 -1.64 20.24
C LEU A 461 -4.58 -0.84 19.56
N GLN A 462 -3.66 -0.27 20.32
CA GLN A 462 -2.47 0.40 19.78
C GLN A 462 -1.51 -0.59 19.11
N TRP A 463 -1.30 -1.78 19.68
CA TRP A 463 -0.57 -2.86 19.03
C TRP A 463 -1.25 -3.34 17.74
N VAL A 464 -2.57 -3.53 17.76
CA VAL A 464 -3.35 -3.87 16.55
C VAL A 464 -3.17 -2.82 15.47
N ARG A 465 -3.29 -1.52 15.79
CA ARG A 465 -3.07 -0.41 14.82
C ARG A 465 -1.68 -0.49 14.18
N ARG A 466 -0.62 -0.69 14.98
CA ARG A 466 0.75 -0.82 14.48
C ARG A 466 0.93 -2.04 13.57
N ASN A 467 0.28 -3.16 13.86
CA ASN A 467 0.30 -4.36 13.02
C ASN A 467 -0.46 -4.13 11.69
N GLU A 468 -1.67 -3.60 11.74
CA GLU A 468 -2.50 -3.36 10.54
C GLU A 468 -1.84 -2.38 9.57
N LEU A 469 -1.36 -1.23 10.06
CA LEU A 469 -0.69 -0.22 9.23
C LEU A 469 0.71 -0.65 8.78
N GLY A 470 1.42 -1.47 9.58
CA GLY A 470 2.77 -1.94 9.26
C GLY A 470 2.84 -3.25 8.47
N CYS A 471 1.72 -3.95 8.29
CA CYS A 471 1.69 -5.29 7.66
C CYS A 471 0.51 -5.44 6.70
N HIS A 472 -0.74 -5.46 7.20
CA HIS A 472 -1.89 -5.78 6.36
C HIS A 472 -2.20 -4.70 5.32
N LEU A 473 -2.14 -3.42 5.68
CA LEU A 473 -2.36 -2.30 4.77
C LEU A 473 -1.35 -2.30 3.59
N PRO A 474 -0.03 -2.49 3.82
CA PRO A 474 0.93 -2.73 2.74
C PRO A 474 0.52 -3.80 1.73
N MET A 475 -0.05 -4.93 2.17
CA MET A 475 -0.53 -5.99 1.28
C MET A 475 -1.71 -5.50 0.41
N VAL A 476 -2.68 -4.80 1.01
CA VAL A 476 -3.83 -4.22 0.31
C VAL A 476 -3.38 -3.19 -0.72
N LEU A 477 -2.43 -2.31 -0.37
CA LEU A 477 -1.92 -1.27 -1.28
C LEU A 477 -1.06 -1.86 -2.40
N GLN A 478 -0.20 -2.83 -2.12
CA GLN A 478 0.54 -3.58 -3.15
C GLN A 478 -0.42 -4.29 -4.13
N LYS A 479 -1.52 -4.86 -3.64
CA LYS A 479 -2.56 -5.47 -4.49
C LYS A 479 -3.10 -4.47 -5.51
N VAL A 480 -3.55 -3.31 -5.01
CA VAL A 480 -4.27 -2.30 -5.78
C VAL A 480 -3.36 -1.58 -6.78
N ASP A 481 -2.19 -1.10 -6.37
CA ASP A 481 -1.25 -0.43 -7.28
C ASP A 481 -0.79 -1.36 -8.42
N ARG A 482 -0.52 -2.63 -8.12
CA ARG A 482 -0.04 -3.58 -9.14
C ARG A 482 -1.12 -3.93 -10.16
N ALA A 483 -2.33 -4.26 -9.71
CA ALA A 483 -3.47 -4.52 -10.60
C ALA A 483 -3.82 -3.29 -11.46
N SER A 484 -3.90 -2.11 -10.85
CA SER A 484 -4.33 -0.90 -11.56
C SER A 484 -3.29 -0.39 -12.55
N MET A 485 -2.03 -0.30 -12.13
CA MET A 485 -0.96 0.19 -13.00
C MET A 485 -0.55 -0.85 -14.08
N PHE A 486 -0.95 -2.12 -13.97
CA PHE A 486 -0.85 -3.09 -15.08
C PHE A 486 -1.76 -2.72 -16.27
N HIS A 487 -2.82 -1.94 -16.02
CA HIS A 487 -3.70 -1.37 -17.03
C HIS A 487 -3.49 0.15 -17.24
N GLY A 488 -2.44 0.74 -16.64
CA GLY A 488 -2.19 2.18 -16.74
C GLY A 488 -3.22 3.05 -16.01
N LEU A 489 -3.89 2.50 -14.99
CA LEU A 489 -4.90 3.18 -14.19
C LEU A 489 -4.30 3.66 -12.87
N GLU A 490 -4.40 4.96 -12.56
CA GLU A 490 -4.08 5.46 -11.23
C GLU A 490 -5.26 5.28 -10.27
N VAL A 491 -5.03 4.60 -9.15
CA VAL A 491 -5.98 4.53 -8.04
C VAL A 491 -5.56 5.49 -6.92
N ARG A 492 -6.50 6.34 -6.51
CA ARG A 492 -6.39 7.27 -5.38
C ARG A 492 -7.24 6.75 -4.22
N VAL A 493 -6.82 7.01 -2.99
CA VAL A 493 -7.39 6.41 -1.77
C VAL A 493 -7.74 7.49 -0.74
N PRO A 494 -8.90 8.17 -0.86
CA PRO A 494 -9.25 9.30 -0.01
C PRO A 494 -9.37 8.98 1.48
N LEU A 495 -9.74 7.75 1.84
CA LEU A 495 -9.79 7.35 3.26
C LEU A 495 -8.40 7.24 3.89
N LEU A 496 -7.33 7.23 3.08
CA LEU A 496 -5.93 7.23 3.50
C LEU A 496 -5.26 8.62 3.33
N ASP A 497 -6.01 9.69 3.04
CA ASP A 497 -5.49 11.07 3.17
C ASP A 497 -4.98 11.27 4.61
N LEU A 498 -3.88 12.02 4.73
CA LEU A 498 -3.18 12.23 5.99
C LEU A 498 -4.08 12.84 7.08
N GLU A 499 -5.04 13.69 6.70
CA GLU A 499 -6.02 14.28 7.61
C GLU A 499 -7.01 13.22 8.14
N VAL A 500 -7.45 12.29 7.28
CA VAL A 500 -8.34 11.18 7.68
C VAL A 500 -7.59 10.17 8.54
N ALA A 501 -6.33 9.85 8.22
CA ALA A 501 -5.49 8.93 8.98
C ALA A 501 -5.14 9.48 10.38
N ASP A 502 -4.70 10.74 10.48
CA ASP A 502 -4.46 11.43 11.75
C ASP A 502 -5.74 11.48 12.60
N LEU A 503 -6.88 11.78 11.97
CA LEU A 503 -8.16 11.82 12.67
C LEU A 503 -8.60 10.42 13.13
N ALA A 504 -8.39 9.37 12.33
CA ALA A 504 -8.69 8.00 12.71
C ALA A 504 -7.84 7.50 13.89
N ALA A 505 -6.62 8.02 14.06
CA ALA A 505 -5.82 7.82 15.28
C ALA A 505 -6.44 8.53 16.49
N ARG A 506 -7.00 9.73 16.30
CA ARG A 506 -7.67 10.54 17.33
C ARG A 506 -9.09 10.09 17.68
N VAL A 507 -9.76 9.26 16.87
CA VAL A 507 -11.09 8.69 17.19
C VAL A 507 -10.95 7.58 18.23
N ASP A 508 -11.74 7.66 19.31
CA ASP A 508 -11.75 6.61 20.33
C ASP A 508 -12.25 5.28 19.71
N PRO A 509 -11.54 4.15 19.90
CA PRO A 509 -11.94 2.86 19.33
C PRO A 509 -13.33 2.37 19.75
N THR A 510 -13.89 2.81 20.88
CA THR A 510 -15.26 2.50 21.28
C THR A 510 -16.32 3.27 20.48
N ALA A 511 -15.97 4.42 19.91
CA ALA A 511 -16.84 5.17 19.00
C ALA A 511 -16.94 4.47 17.63
N ALA A 512 -15.83 3.90 17.14
CA ALA A 512 -15.76 3.23 15.84
C ALA A 512 -16.09 1.71 15.88
N LEU A 513 -15.83 1.03 17.00
CA LEU A 513 -16.04 -0.43 17.18
C LEU A 513 -17.06 -0.73 18.31
N GLN A 514 -18.34 -0.79 17.95
CA GLN A 514 -19.43 -1.06 18.88
C GLN A 514 -19.81 -2.55 18.88
N GLY A 515 -19.40 -3.26 19.95
CA GLY A 515 -19.70 -4.68 20.16
C GLY A 515 -19.00 -5.62 19.18
N ALA A 516 -19.61 -5.83 18.01
CA ALA A 516 -19.04 -6.56 16.87
C ALA A 516 -19.17 -5.79 15.53
N THR A 517 -19.72 -4.57 15.57
CA THR A 517 -19.88 -3.71 14.40
C THR A 517 -18.73 -2.70 14.37
N GLY A 518 -17.86 -2.84 13.37
CA GLY A 518 -16.82 -1.87 13.03
C GLY A 518 -17.31 -0.75 12.10
N LYS A 519 -16.42 0.20 11.80
CA LYS A 519 -16.66 1.36 10.93
C LYS A 519 -17.87 2.20 11.33
N VAL A 520 -18.24 2.25 12.61
CA VAL A 520 -19.49 2.90 13.06
C VAL A 520 -19.55 4.38 12.67
N VAL A 521 -18.43 5.10 12.74
CA VAL A 521 -18.33 6.49 12.31
C VAL A 521 -18.54 6.65 10.79
N LEU A 522 -17.92 5.80 9.95
CA LEU A 522 -18.10 5.82 8.49
C LEU A 522 -19.55 5.45 8.10
N ARG A 523 -20.16 4.46 8.75
CA ARG A 523 -21.58 4.11 8.57
C ARG A 523 -22.50 5.30 8.84
N ARG A 524 -22.18 6.10 9.86
CA ARG A 524 -22.94 7.31 10.22
C ARG A 524 -22.66 8.47 9.27
N ALA A 525 -21.47 8.58 8.69
CA ALA A 525 -21.17 9.54 7.64
C ALA A 525 -21.98 9.22 6.37
N LEU A 526 -21.92 7.98 5.88
CA LEU A 526 -22.67 7.53 4.71
C LEU A 526 -24.19 7.66 4.90
N ALA A 527 -24.71 7.36 6.10
CA ALA A 527 -26.12 7.50 6.46
C ALA A 527 -26.68 8.93 6.43
N ARG A 528 -25.84 9.96 6.20
CA ARG A 528 -26.30 11.34 5.95
C ARG A 528 -26.81 11.53 4.53
N HIS A 529 -26.38 10.69 3.59
CA HIS A 529 -26.57 10.87 2.15
C HIS A 529 -27.26 9.67 1.48
N VAL A 530 -27.05 8.47 2.02
CA VAL A 530 -27.59 7.22 1.49
C VAL A 530 -28.44 6.54 2.57
N PRO A 531 -29.66 6.07 2.27
CA PRO A 531 -30.46 5.33 3.24
C PRO A 531 -29.78 3.99 3.53
N PRO A 532 -29.82 3.48 4.77
CA PRO A 532 -29.22 2.20 5.12
C PRO A 532 -29.80 1.07 4.24
N PRO A 533 -28.99 0.24 3.58
CA PRO A 533 -29.49 -0.86 2.74
C PRO A 533 -30.44 -1.77 3.50
N ILE A 534 -31.46 -2.29 2.80
CA ILE A 534 -32.50 -3.13 3.39
C ILE A 534 -31.87 -4.37 4.06
N GLY A 535 -32.15 -4.56 5.34
CA GLY A 535 -31.60 -5.67 6.15
C GLY A 535 -30.20 -5.44 6.74
N SER A 536 -29.58 -4.28 6.49
CA SER A 536 -28.24 -3.97 7.02
C SER A 536 -28.22 -3.70 8.53
N ARG A 537 -27.12 -4.07 9.20
CA ARG A 537 -26.89 -3.83 10.65
C ARG A 537 -26.34 -2.42 10.93
N TRP A 538 -26.88 -1.41 10.26
CA TRP A 538 -26.44 -0.03 10.49
C TRP A 538 -26.93 0.47 11.85
N PRO A 539 -26.16 1.34 12.54
CA PRO A 539 -26.65 2.03 13.73
C PRO A 539 -27.84 2.90 13.32
N ARG A 540 -29.07 2.50 13.66
CA ARG A 540 -30.25 3.33 13.44
C ARG A 540 -30.07 4.67 14.17
N ARG A 541 -30.43 5.76 13.49
CA ARG A 541 -30.49 7.11 14.08
C ARG A 541 -31.34 7.03 15.35
N ALA A 542 -30.82 7.52 16.48
CA ALA A 542 -31.50 7.34 17.76
C ALA A 542 -32.85 8.08 17.77
N SER A 543 -33.93 7.31 17.81
CA SER A 543 -35.27 7.79 18.20
C SER A 543 -35.69 7.04 19.48
N PRO A 544 -36.53 7.65 20.34
CA PRO A 544 -36.85 7.06 21.63
C PRO A 544 -37.83 5.89 21.50
N SER A 545 -37.36 4.71 21.90
CA SER A 545 -38.13 3.47 22.13
C SER A 545 -38.81 2.80 20.92
N ARG A 546 -38.37 1.58 20.59
CA ARG A 546 -39.05 0.32 20.97
C ARG A 546 -38.22 -0.90 20.51
N SER A 547 -38.45 -2.03 21.17
CA SER A 547 -37.75 -3.29 20.94
C SER A 547 -38.18 -3.99 19.65
N ALA A 548 -37.21 -4.57 18.93
CA ALA A 548 -37.45 -5.63 17.94
C ALA A 548 -36.21 -6.50 17.76
N ALA A 549 -36.39 -7.82 17.86
CA ALA A 549 -35.36 -8.82 17.56
C ALA A 549 -35.27 -9.07 16.04
N GLY A 550 -34.13 -9.56 15.55
CA GLY A 550 -34.03 -9.96 14.14
C GLY A 550 -32.65 -10.41 13.65
N CYS A 551 -32.62 -11.61 13.08
CA CYS A 551 -31.71 -12.15 12.07
C CYS A 551 -30.17 -12.02 12.26
N ALA A 552 -29.52 -13.17 12.37
CA ALA A 552 -28.10 -13.35 12.11
C ALA A 552 -27.93 -14.29 10.90
N LYS A 553 -27.40 -13.79 9.78
CA LYS A 553 -26.80 -14.62 8.74
C LYS A 553 -25.30 -14.70 9.02
N THR A 554 -24.73 -15.89 8.87
CA THR A 554 -23.36 -16.23 9.25
C THR A 554 -22.51 -16.52 8.03
N CYS A 555 -21.47 -15.72 7.77
CA CYS A 555 -20.35 -16.15 6.95
C CYS A 555 -19.40 -16.98 7.82
N ALA A 556 -18.99 -18.15 7.32
CA ALA A 556 -17.99 -19.01 7.94
C ALA A 556 -16.77 -19.12 7.01
N PRO A 557 -15.53 -19.00 7.51
CA PRO A 557 -14.36 -19.24 6.68
C PRO A 557 -14.20 -20.74 6.40
N TRP A 558 -14.06 -21.10 5.13
CA TRP A 558 -13.89 -22.47 4.67
C TRP A 558 -12.41 -22.82 4.51
N TRP A 559 -11.86 -23.48 5.52
CA TRP A 559 -10.65 -24.31 5.38
C TRP A 559 -10.91 -25.66 6.06
N ARG A 560 -11.25 -26.67 5.26
CA ARG A 560 -11.19 -28.08 5.62
C ARG A 560 -10.77 -28.90 4.40
N ILE A 561 -9.48 -29.17 4.32
CA ILE A 561 -8.98 -30.29 3.50
C ILE A 561 -9.58 -31.58 4.09
N GLY A 562 -10.20 -32.39 3.24
CA GLY A 562 -10.85 -33.63 3.66
C GLY A 562 -9.83 -34.72 3.97
N SER A 563 -9.78 -35.16 5.22
CA SER A 563 -9.05 -36.37 5.64
C SER A 563 -10.01 -37.46 6.10
N SER A 564 -10.74 -38.05 5.14
CA SER A 564 -11.54 -39.26 5.36
C SER A 564 -10.75 -40.51 4.91
N GLY A 565 -9.77 -40.91 5.72
CA GLY A 565 -9.13 -42.22 5.65
C GLY A 565 -9.56 -43.07 6.86
N PRO A 566 -10.04 -44.31 6.70
CA PRO A 566 -10.53 -45.11 7.83
C PRO A 566 -9.36 -45.71 8.62
N THR A 567 -9.38 -45.55 9.95
CA THR A 567 -8.52 -46.31 10.85
C THR A 567 -9.07 -47.74 11.03
N PRO A 568 -8.23 -48.79 10.95
CA PRO A 568 -8.68 -50.15 11.20
C PRO A 568 -8.85 -50.40 12.71
N SER A 569 -9.81 -51.26 13.06
CA SER A 569 -9.87 -51.91 14.38
C SER A 569 -9.75 -53.43 14.21
N PRO A 570 -9.15 -54.14 15.18
CA PRO A 570 -8.63 -55.49 14.95
C PRO A 570 -9.71 -56.57 14.95
N ALA A 571 -9.36 -57.70 14.32
CA ALA A 571 -10.25 -58.84 14.13
C ALA A 571 -10.49 -59.67 15.40
N GLY A 572 -11.69 -60.27 15.49
CA GLY A 572 -12.09 -61.33 16.41
C GLY A 572 -13.27 -62.10 15.79
N PRO A 573 -13.29 -63.46 15.75
CA PRO A 573 -14.07 -64.19 14.74
C PRO A 573 -15.37 -64.86 15.25
N SER A 574 -16.01 -65.63 14.36
CA SER A 574 -17.25 -66.42 14.49
C SER A 574 -18.56 -65.65 14.17
N THR A 575 -19.59 -66.21 13.52
CA THR A 575 -19.75 -67.55 12.90
C THR A 575 -20.76 -67.50 11.74
N ALA A 576 -20.79 -68.55 10.92
CA ALA A 576 -21.61 -68.67 9.70
C ALA A 576 -23.14 -68.58 9.89
N ARG A 577 -23.86 -68.13 8.83
CA ARG A 577 -24.86 -68.95 8.11
C ARG A 577 -25.35 -68.32 6.79
N ARG A 578 -26.02 -69.15 5.98
CA ARG A 578 -26.49 -68.91 4.60
C ARG A 578 -27.95 -68.40 4.54
N CYS A 579 -28.41 -68.21 3.29
CA CYS A 579 -29.78 -68.02 2.79
C CYS A 579 -30.20 -66.55 2.66
N ALA A 580 -30.58 -65.98 1.50
CA ALA A 580 -31.22 -66.43 0.23
C ALA A 580 -32.74 -66.24 0.17
N ALA A 581 -33.19 -65.73 -0.99
CA ALA A 581 -34.58 -65.52 -1.46
C ALA A 581 -35.43 -64.47 -0.71
N GLY A 582 -36.41 -63.85 -1.39
CA GLY A 582 -37.40 -63.05 -0.66
C GLY A 582 -38.51 -62.27 -1.36
N THR A 583 -38.38 -61.81 -2.62
CA THR A 583 -39.49 -61.36 -3.51
C THR A 583 -40.47 -60.22 -3.10
N ARG A 584 -41.07 -59.59 -4.13
CA ARG A 584 -42.33 -58.79 -4.18
C ARG A 584 -42.29 -57.32 -3.75
N SER A 585 -43.16 -56.43 -4.26
CA SER A 585 -43.64 -56.14 -5.64
C SER A 585 -44.75 -55.08 -5.57
N THR A 586 -44.63 -53.98 -6.34
CA THR A 586 -45.67 -53.09 -6.93
C THR A 586 -44.94 -51.80 -7.29
N SER A 587 -44.71 -51.36 -8.54
CA SER A 587 -45.53 -51.32 -9.76
C SER A 587 -46.75 -50.39 -9.69
N MET A 588 -46.60 -49.18 -10.25
CA MET A 588 -47.48 -48.77 -11.35
C MET A 588 -46.79 -47.73 -12.24
N ALA A 589 -47.06 -47.82 -13.54
CA ALA A 589 -46.50 -46.97 -14.59
C ALA A 589 -47.54 -46.76 -15.70
N ALA A 590 -47.43 -45.65 -16.43
CA ALA A 590 -48.02 -45.43 -17.75
C ALA A 590 -47.26 -44.26 -18.42
N THR A 591 -46.35 -44.50 -19.37
CA THR A 591 -46.56 -44.62 -20.85
C THR A 591 -47.20 -43.37 -21.47
N ALA A 592 -46.57 -42.55 -22.31
CA ALA A 592 -45.60 -42.71 -23.42
C ALA A 592 -46.23 -43.05 -24.80
N ARG A 593 -45.88 -42.23 -25.82
CA ARG A 593 -45.84 -42.43 -27.29
C ARG A 593 -45.32 -41.11 -27.92
N GLY A 594 -44.49 -41.07 -28.96
CA GLY A 594 -43.71 -42.13 -29.61
C GLY A 594 -43.30 -41.78 -31.06
N GLY A 595 -42.02 -42.01 -31.40
CA GLY A 595 -41.47 -42.12 -32.77
C GLY A 595 -40.92 -40.83 -33.42
N SER A 596 -40.00 -40.88 -34.39
CA SER A 596 -39.07 -41.95 -34.84
C SER A 596 -38.22 -41.46 -36.04
N GLY A 597 -36.98 -41.96 -36.20
CA GLY A 597 -36.18 -41.86 -37.44
C GLY A 597 -34.81 -41.17 -37.26
N THR A 598 -33.70 -41.85 -36.95
CA THR A 598 -32.84 -42.77 -37.75
C THR A 598 -32.10 -42.14 -38.94
N CYS A 599 -30.81 -41.82 -38.77
CA CYS A 599 -29.65 -42.52 -39.38
C CYS A 599 -28.37 -41.66 -39.39
N SER A 600 -27.22 -42.32 -39.21
CA SER A 600 -25.84 -41.79 -39.28
C SER A 600 -25.10 -42.50 -40.45
N PRO A 601 -23.75 -42.49 -40.61
CA PRO A 601 -22.68 -41.54 -40.23
C PRO A 601 -21.71 -41.27 -41.45
N CYS A 602 -20.42 -40.98 -41.19
CA CYS A 602 -19.24 -40.96 -42.10
C CYS A 602 -19.02 -39.69 -42.97
N SER A 603 -17.78 -39.24 -43.27
CA SER A 603 -16.43 -39.61 -42.79
C SER A 603 -15.35 -38.59 -43.25
N SER A 604 -14.14 -38.64 -42.64
CA SER A 604 -12.82 -38.25 -43.19
C SER A 604 -12.53 -36.80 -43.69
N GLY A 605 -11.45 -36.17 -43.17
CA GLY A 605 -10.78 -34.99 -43.77
C GLY A 605 -9.76 -35.38 -44.86
N PRO A 606 -8.57 -34.72 -45.03
CA PRO A 606 -8.02 -33.49 -44.41
C PRO A 606 -7.40 -32.51 -45.46
N THR A 607 -6.48 -31.60 -45.06
CA THR A 607 -5.55 -30.75 -45.90
C THR A 607 -6.19 -29.69 -46.84
N SER A 608 -5.53 -28.58 -47.26
CA SER A 608 -4.38 -27.78 -46.79
C SER A 608 -4.35 -26.41 -47.51
N THR A 609 -3.38 -25.55 -47.18
CA THR A 609 -2.79 -24.48 -48.02
C THR A 609 -3.63 -23.26 -48.50
N ALA A 610 -3.38 -22.13 -47.82
CA ALA A 610 -3.08 -20.78 -48.34
C ALA A 610 -3.57 -20.31 -49.73
N GLY A 611 -4.21 -19.13 -49.77
CA GLY A 611 -4.33 -18.34 -51.00
C GLY A 611 -5.29 -17.14 -50.96
N ARG A 612 -4.74 -15.91 -50.88
CA ARG A 612 -5.29 -14.60 -51.32
C ARG A 612 -6.80 -14.48 -51.65
N SER A 613 -7.50 -13.54 -51.00
CA SER A 613 -7.96 -12.28 -51.64
C SER A 613 -8.90 -11.43 -50.76
N LEU A 614 -8.62 -10.12 -50.68
CA LEU A 614 -9.62 -9.06 -50.42
C LEU A 614 -10.32 -8.72 -51.75
N PRO A 615 -11.59 -8.28 -51.76
CA PRO A 615 -11.87 -6.83 -51.76
C PRO A 615 -13.23 -6.48 -51.06
N ARG A 616 -13.73 -5.24 -50.85
CA ARG A 616 -13.55 -3.87 -51.40
C ARG A 616 -13.73 -2.82 -50.26
N ARG A 617 -13.04 -1.65 -50.30
CA ARG A 617 -13.56 -0.26 -50.57
C ARG A 617 -14.81 0.13 -49.78
N TRP A 618 -14.99 1.36 -49.25
CA TRP A 618 -14.71 2.72 -49.79
C TRP A 618 -13.73 3.52 -48.89
N GLY A 619 -13.06 4.61 -49.29
CA GLY A 619 -13.00 5.33 -50.58
C GLY A 619 -12.68 6.84 -50.40
N ARG A 620 -11.40 7.23 -50.34
CA ARG A 620 -10.93 8.64 -50.25
C ARG A 620 -10.96 9.38 -51.61
N ARG A 621 -10.94 10.72 -51.54
CA ARG A 621 -10.19 11.67 -52.41
C ARG A 621 -9.65 12.77 -51.47
N GLU A 622 -8.35 13.07 -51.35
CA GLU A 622 -7.44 13.73 -52.30
C GLU A 622 -7.94 15.16 -52.66
N ALA A 623 -7.37 16.30 -52.23
CA ALA A 623 -6.00 16.80 -51.95
C ALA A 623 -5.43 17.69 -53.08
N ARG A 624 -5.13 18.96 -52.76
CA ARG A 624 -4.09 19.82 -53.39
C ARG A 624 -3.99 21.19 -52.69
N ASP A 625 -2.75 21.65 -52.55
CA ASP A 625 -2.26 23.02 -52.31
C ASP A 625 -1.41 23.40 -53.58
N PRO A 626 -0.83 24.60 -53.82
CA PRO A 626 -0.62 25.76 -52.92
C PRO A 626 -0.80 27.20 -53.50
N GLY A 627 -0.78 28.19 -52.59
CA GLY A 627 -0.10 29.49 -52.79
C GLY A 627 -0.93 30.77 -52.99
N GLY A 628 -0.53 31.87 -52.32
CA GLY A 628 -0.82 33.27 -52.73
C GLY A 628 -1.38 34.25 -51.67
N GLU A 629 -0.51 35.07 -51.08
CA GLU A 629 -0.84 36.38 -50.45
C GLU A 629 -0.73 37.53 -51.48
N PRO A 630 -1.10 38.81 -51.19
CA PRO A 630 -2.17 39.37 -50.33
C PRO A 630 -3.00 40.47 -51.09
N PRO A 631 -3.84 41.30 -50.43
CA PRO A 631 -3.37 42.69 -50.24
C PRO A 631 -3.83 43.44 -48.95
N ARG A 632 -3.06 44.51 -48.68
CA ARG A 632 -3.20 45.63 -47.71
C ARG A 632 -4.60 46.32 -47.78
N ARG A 633 -5.13 47.14 -46.85
CA ARG A 633 -4.51 48.17 -45.96
C ARG A 633 -5.51 48.82 -44.95
N ARG A 634 -5.11 49.00 -43.67
CA ARG A 634 -5.39 50.06 -42.62
C ARG A 634 -6.72 50.86 -42.48
N LEU A 635 -6.94 51.30 -41.21
CA LEU A 635 -7.89 52.28 -40.58
C LEU A 635 -9.07 51.60 -39.84
N GLY A 636 -9.52 52.01 -38.64
CA GLY A 636 -9.03 53.01 -37.68
C GLY A 636 -10.04 53.23 -36.53
N ASP A 637 -9.54 53.46 -35.31
CA ASP A 637 -10.18 54.07 -34.12
C ASP A 637 -11.36 53.42 -33.32
N LEU A 638 -11.27 53.67 -32.01
CA LEU A 638 -12.21 53.44 -30.88
C LEU A 638 -13.38 54.47 -30.90
N PRO A 639 -14.54 54.27 -30.20
CA PRO A 639 -14.62 54.66 -28.78
C PRO A 639 -15.67 54.00 -27.85
N ALA A 640 -15.28 53.92 -26.57
CA ALA A 640 -15.96 54.35 -25.32
C ALA A 640 -17.41 53.94 -24.91
N ARG A 641 -17.59 53.93 -23.57
CA ARG A 641 -18.84 53.82 -22.79
C ARG A 641 -19.69 55.10 -22.86
N PRO A 642 -20.92 55.09 -22.28
CA PRO A 642 -21.09 55.88 -21.04
C PRO A 642 -21.89 55.15 -19.92
N GLY A 643 -22.10 55.82 -18.77
CA GLY A 643 -22.91 55.35 -17.63
C GLY A 643 -23.55 56.51 -16.85
N HIS A 644 -24.04 56.24 -15.62
CA HIS A 644 -24.75 57.16 -14.68
C HIS A 644 -26.20 57.57 -15.08
N ASP A 645 -27.17 57.82 -14.19
CA ASP A 645 -27.16 57.86 -12.70
C ASP A 645 -28.56 57.66 -12.02
N ALA A 646 -28.53 57.43 -10.68
CA ALA A 646 -29.41 58.03 -9.64
C ALA A 646 -30.90 57.66 -9.34
N ARG A 647 -31.07 56.99 -8.17
CA ARG A 647 -31.85 57.40 -6.93
C ARG A 647 -33.29 56.93 -6.60
N ARG A 648 -33.51 56.83 -5.26
CA ARG A 648 -34.73 56.61 -4.42
C ARG A 648 -35.12 55.13 -4.15
N GLY A 649 -35.44 54.67 -2.92
CA GLY A 649 -35.29 55.30 -1.59
C GLY A 649 -35.88 54.52 -0.38
N ARG A 650 -35.00 54.06 0.54
CA ARG A 650 -35.11 53.79 2.02
C ARG A 650 -36.17 52.83 2.67
N PRO A 651 -35.88 52.30 3.91
CA PRO A 651 -36.68 51.28 4.62
C PRO A 651 -37.13 51.70 6.06
N PRO A 652 -37.72 50.78 6.85
CA PRO A 652 -37.59 50.69 8.32
C PRO A 652 -36.99 49.33 8.78
N GLY A 653 -36.46 49.12 10.00
CA GLY A 653 -36.15 50.02 11.12
C GLY A 653 -36.01 49.30 12.48
N HIS A 654 -34.83 49.37 13.12
CA HIS A 654 -34.53 49.02 14.55
C HIS A 654 -34.67 47.54 15.00
N ARG A 655 -33.95 47.03 16.02
CA ARG A 655 -33.26 47.69 17.16
C ARG A 655 -31.82 47.19 17.38
N ALA A 656 -30.98 48.10 17.89
CA ALA A 656 -29.76 47.79 18.62
C ALA A 656 -29.89 48.27 20.09
N ARG A 657 -29.06 47.74 20.99
CA ARG A 657 -28.67 48.42 22.24
C ARG A 657 -27.16 48.35 22.39
N ALA A 658 -26.56 49.49 22.72
CA ALA A 658 -25.15 49.64 23.02
C ALA A 658 -24.96 50.64 24.17
N ALA A 659 -23.93 50.42 24.98
CA ALA A 659 -23.23 51.38 25.83
C ALA A 659 -21.86 50.72 26.14
N ALA A 660 -20.68 51.20 25.75
CA ALA A 660 -20.08 52.54 25.85
C ALA A 660 -20.00 52.98 27.33
N ARG A 661 -18.82 53.11 27.96
CA ARG A 661 -17.77 54.17 27.81
C ARG A 661 -16.67 53.88 28.87
N SER A 662 -15.48 54.50 28.98
CA SER A 662 -14.57 55.24 28.06
C SER A 662 -13.30 55.71 28.82
N GLY A 663 -12.11 55.65 28.21
CA GLY A 663 -10.90 56.42 28.59
C GLY A 663 -10.14 55.99 29.88
N ASP A 664 -8.92 56.48 30.16
CA ASP A 664 -7.85 57.07 29.32
C ASP A 664 -6.49 57.00 30.08
N ARG A 665 -5.36 57.10 29.36
CA ARG A 665 -3.98 57.43 29.83
C ARG A 665 -3.21 56.57 30.87
N ALA A 666 -2.20 55.89 30.32
CA ALA A 666 -0.75 56.18 30.53
C ALA A 666 0.13 55.45 31.60
N ARG A 667 1.23 54.86 31.06
CA ARG A 667 2.62 54.80 31.59
C ARG A 667 2.94 53.95 32.85
N ARG A 668 3.51 52.74 32.65
CA ARG A 668 4.97 52.38 32.72
C ARG A 668 5.22 50.90 33.08
N ARG A 669 6.14 50.25 32.34
CA ARG A 669 6.94 49.03 32.68
C ARG A 669 6.13 47.75 33.04
N GLY A 670 6.50 46.54 32.62
CA GLY A 670 7.60 46.05 31.79
C GLY A 670 7.49 44.52 31.63
N HIS A 671 8.46 43.89 30.95
CA HIS A 671 8.59 42.44 30.68
C HIS A 671 7.62 41.82 29.65
N LEU A 672 8.10 41.78 28.41
CA LEU A 672 7.81 40.72 27.43
C LEU A 672 8.98 39.72 27.47
N VAL A 673 8.68 38.42 27.36
CA VAL A 673 9.68 37.37 27.13
C VAL A 673 9.35 36.64 25.84
N ARG A 674 10.21 36.84 24.83
CA ARG A 674 10.52 35.81 23.81
C ARG A 674 11.90 35.25 24.18
N PRO A 675 12.26 34.07 23.66
CA PRO A 675 13.55 34.05 22.97
C PRO A 675 13.52 33.29 21.64
N ALA A 676 14.45 33.67 20.77
CA ALA A 676 14.91 32.89 19.64
C ALA A 676 16.44 32.95 19.61
N ALA A 677 17.08 31.84 19.23
CA ALA A 677 18.45 31.66 18.74
C ALA A 677 19.63 32.43 19.39
N ALA A 678 20.65 31.67 19.80
CA ALA A 678 22.06 31.98 19.48
C ALA A 678 22.95 30.75 19.71
N ALA A 679 24.01 30.63 18.90
CA ALA A 679 25.06 29.63 19.05
C ALA A 679 26.34 30.24 19.67
N GLY A 680 27.17 29.39 20.28
CA GLY A 680 28.62 29.51 20.15
C GLY A 680 29.45 29.96 21.37
N ARG A 681 30.44 29.12 21.65
CA ARG A 681 31.75 29.39 22.28
C ARG A 681 31.83 29.57 23.80
N GLU A 682 32.51 28.60 24.41
CA GLU A 682 33.15 28.69 25.72
C GLU A 682 34.31 29.71 25.72
N PRO A 683 34.66 30.22 26.92
CA PRO A 683 36.07 30.40 27.30
C PRO A 683 36.41 29.66 28.61
N ALA A 684 37.71 29.52 28.86
CA ALA A 684 38.25 28.58 29.85
C ALA A 684 38.69 29.18 31.20
N ALA A 685 38.77 28.28 32.19
CA ALA A 685 39.80 28.20 33.25
C ALA A 685 39.81 29.18 34.45
N VAL A 686 40.49 28.70 35.50
CA VAL A 686 40.89 29.35 36.78
C VAL A 686 39.72 29.55 37.79
N GLY A 687 39.81 29.17 39.07
CA GLY A 687 40.82 28.44 39.84
C GLY A 687 40.67 28.70 41.36
N GLY A 688 41.30 27.90 42.23
CA GLY A 688 41.65 28.34 43.60
C GLY A 688 40.78 27.93 44.80
N ALA A 689 41.02 26.71 45.31
CA ALA A 689 41.34 26.37 46.72
C ALA A 689 40.58 26.92 47.97
N GLY A 690 40.21 25.98 48.86
CA GLY A 690 40.14 26.14 50.34
C GLY A 690 38.73 26.17 50.96
N GLY A 691 38.41 25.49 52.06
CA GLY A 691 39.14 24.45 52.82
C GLY A 691 38.59 24.22 54.25
N ARG A 692 38.84 23.02 54.82
CA ARG A 692 38.63 22.57 56.23
C ARG A 692 37.21 22.15 56.66
N GLY A 693 37.11 21.00 57.37
CA GLY A 693 35.91 20.57 58.11
C GLY A 693 35.71 19.04 58.24
N SER A 694 36.25 18.42 59.29
CA SER A 694 36.02 17.02 59.72
C SER A 694 36.11 16.98 61.26
N PRO A 695 35.64 15.96 62.03
CA PRO A 695 35.56 14.53 61.66
C PRO A 695 34.35 13.71 62.23
N ALA A 696 34.35 12.38 61.96
CA ALA A 696 34.18 11.26 62.93
C ALA A 696 33.12 10.13 62.68
N ARG A 697 33.57 9.04 62.02
CA ARG A 697 33.54 7.59 62.43
C ARG A 697 32.20 6.83 62.76
N PRO A 698 32.17 5.45 62.81
CA PRO A 698 33.27 4.45 62.64
C PRO A 698 33.01 3.16 61.77
N ARG A 699 34.11 2.64 61.16
CA ARG A 699 34.54 1.21 60.94
C ARG A 699 33.66 0.24 60.08
N ARG A 700 34.19 -0.67 59.23
CA ARG A 700 35.54 -1.24 58.87
C ARG A 700 35.71 -1.22 57.31
N GLY A 701 36.79 -1.62 56.60
CA GLY A 701 38.14 -2.15 56.89
C GLY A 701 38.31 -3.67 56.59
N GLY A 702 39.17 -4.20 55.70
CA GLY A 702 40.18 -3.65 54.75
C GLY A 702 40.08 -4.32 53.34
N SER A 703 41.12 -4.70 52.55
CA SER A 703 42.61 -4.56 52.63
C SER A 703 43.33 -5.09 51.35
N SER A 704 44.45 -4.45 50.92
CA SER A 704 45.60 -4.92 50.06
C SER A 704 45.37 -5.52 48.64
N SER A 705 46.21 -5.29 47.60
CA SER A 705 47.33 -4.34 47.34
C SER A 705 47.85 -4.46 45.88
N ALA A 706 48.33 -3.38 45.26
CA ALA A 706 49.15 -3.38 44.02
C ALA A 706 50.66 -3.17 44.34
N PRO A 707 51.60 -3.20 43.36
CA PRO A 707 51.99 -1.96 42.65
C PRO A 707 52.59 -2.14 41.23
N GLY A 708 53.07 -1.06 40.60
CA GLY A 708 53.87 -1.08 39.35
C GLY A 708 54.78 0.15 39.16
N SER A 709 55.63 0.15 38.11
CA SER A 709 56.52 1.25 37.63
C SER A 709 57.21 0.80 36.30
N ALA A 710 57.32 1.55 35.18
CA ALA A 710 57.94 2.87 34.85
C ALA A 710 59.49 2.81 34.62
N PRO A 711 60.18 3.70 33.84
CA PRO A 711 59.80 4.58 32.69
C PRO A 711 60.92 4.86 31.59
N ARG A 712 60.64 5.83 30.67
CA ARG A 712 61.54 6.86 30.00
C ARG A 712 62.19 6.69 28.59
N SER A 713 61.73 7.54 27.64
CA SER A 713 62.40 8.44 26.63
C SER A 713 63.86 8.24 26.16
N GLY A 714 64.32 8.51 24.91
CA GLY A 714 63.70 9.04 23.65
C GLY A 714 64.60 10.11 22.94
N ARG A 715 64.57 10.29 21.59
CA ARG A 715 64.96 11.52 20.82
C ARG A 715 65.01 11.42 19.27
N HIS A 716 64.74 12.56 18.61
CA HIS A 716 65.11 13.04 17.24
C HIS A 716 64.63 12.30 15.96
N GLY A 717 64.55 13.06 14.85
CA GLY A 717 63.91 12.68 13.57
C GLY A 717 64.83 12.75 12.33
N PRO A 718 64.29 13.12 11.14
CA PRO A 718 64.17 12.27 9.92
C PRO A 718 65.25 12.61 8.84
N PRO A 719 65.20 12.22 7.53
CA PRO A 719 64.16 11.51 6.74
C PRO A 719 64.64 10.48 5.66
N SER A 720 63.71 10.06 4.78
CA SER A 720 63.86 9.61 3.36
C SER A 720 64.11 8.12 2.99
N ARG A 721 63.54 7.71 1.84
CA ARG A 721 63.57 6.36 1.18
C ARG A 721 64.74 6.26 0.16
N PRO A 722 65.06 5.05 -0.36
CA PRO A 722 64.69 4.76 -1.77
C PRO A 722 64.32 3.28 -2.10
N ASP A 723 63.90 3.03 -3.36
CA ASP A 723 63.43 1.76 -3.96
C ASP A 723 64.51 0.80 -4.49
N ARG A 724 64.11 -0.49 -4.68
CA ARG A 724 64.41 -1.44 -5.80
C ARG A 724 63.91 -2.87 -5.41
N SER A 725 62.91 -3.50 -6.05
CA SER A 725 62.72 -4.00 -7.43
C SER A 725 63.21 -5.44 -7.69
N SER A 726 62.31 -6.39 -7.96
CA SER A 726 62.38 -7.39 -9.06
C SER A 726 61.24 -8.43 -8.97
N ALA A 727 60.72 -8.87 -10.14
CA ALA A 727 59.80 -10.00 -10.31
C ALA A 727 60.57 -11.22 -10.86
N PRO A 728 59.99 -12.44 -10.89
CA PRO A 728 59.32 -12.85 -12.13
C PRO A 728 58.13 -13.84 -12.01
N SER A 729 57.35 -13.95 -13.08
CA SER A 729 56.58 -15.15 -13.51
C SER A 729 57.37 -15.80 -14.68
N PRO A 730 57.11 -17.04 -15.20
CA PRO A 730 55.87 -17.83 -15.15
C PRO A 730 56.06 -19.37 -15.00
N THR A 731 54.97 -20.17 -15.04
CA THR A 731 54.87 -21.40 -15.88
C THR A 731 53.46 -22.01 -15.88
N SER A 732 53.16 -22.79 -16.92
CA SER A 732 51.88 -23.41 -17.24
C SER A 732 51.72 -24.83 -16.68
N CYS A 733 50.46 -25.24 -16.46
CA CYS A 733 50.08 -26.65 -16.42
C CYS A 733 48.72 -26.85 -17.12
N THR A 734 48.70 -27.71 -18.15
CA THR A 734 47.51 -28.11 -18.91
C THR A 734 47.10 -29.54 -18.56
N SER A 735 45.89 -29.71 -18.02
CA SER A 735 45.05 -30.93 -18.05
C SER A 735 43.75 -30.60 -17.28
N GLY A 736 42.57 -31.15 -17.58
CA GLY A 736 42.16 -32.04 -18.66
C GLY A 736 40.99 -32.93 -18.17
N SER A 737 39.81 -32.85 -18.81
CA SER A 737 38.59 -33.62 -18.47
C SER A 737 37.92 -33.23 -17.13
N ALA A 738 36.59 -33.21 -16.94
CA ALA A 738 35.48 -33.65 -17.78
C ALA A 738 34.29 -32.66 -17.71
N ALA A 739 33.59 -32.44 -18.83
CA ALA A 739 32.32 -31.73 -18.84
C ALA A 739 31.14 -32.73 -18.79
N SER A 740 30.46 -32.83 -17.66
CA SER A 740 29.22 -33.61 -17.51
C SER A 740 28.00 -32.79 -17.95
N ALA A 741 27.70 -32.85 -19.24
CA ALA A 741 26.51 -32.21 -19.81
C ALA A 741 25.23 -32.91 -19.33
N TRP A 742 24.50 -32.30 -18.39
CA TRP A 742 23.14 -32.70 -18.05
C TRP A 742 22.17 -32.27 -19.15
N ARG A 743 21.87 -33.20 -20.06
CA ARG A 743 20.80 -33.06 -21.05
C ARG A 743 19.44 -33.14 -20.34
N TRP A 744 18.58 -32.17 -20.61
CA TRP A 744 17.15 -32.25 -20.29
C TRP A 744 16.49 -33.37 -21.12
N PRO A 745 15.71 -34.29 -20.52
CA PRO A 745 14.88 -35.21 -21.27
C PRO A 745 13.65 -34.49 -21.85
N THR A 746 13.35 -34.73 -23.12
CA THR A 746 12.09 -34.31 -23.75
C THR A 746 10.90 -35.10 -23.20
N PRO A 747 9.72 -34.48 -23.03
CA PRO A 747 8.55 -35.19 -22.51
C PRO A 747 7.91 -36.03 -23.62
N SER A 748 8.00 -37.36 -23.49
CA SER A 748 7.19 -38.29 -24.29
C SER A 748 6.34 -39.18 -23.38
N THR A 749 5.02 -39.02 -23.51
CA THR A 749 3.97 -40.02 -23.26
C THR A 749 4.20 -41.07 -22.16
N CYS A 750 3.77 -40.78 -20.92
CA CYS A 750 2.87 -41.66 -20.15
C CYS A 750 2.45 -41.03 -18.80
N TRP A 751 1.30 -40.35 -18.77
CA TRP A 751 0.58 -40.07 -17.52
C TRP A 751 -0.75 -40.84 -17.53
N ARG A 752 -0.74 -42.03 -16.91
CA ARG A 752 -1.99 -42.70 -16.52
C ARG A 752 -2.62 -41.91 -15.37
N ARG A 753 -3.83 -41.39 -15.58
CA ARG A 753 -4.65 -40.77 -14.53
C ARG A 753 -4.88 -41.74 -13.36
N PRO A 754 -4.66 -41.33 -12.10
CA PRO A 754 -5.42 -41.81 -10.97
C PRO A 754 -6.74 -41.02 -10.92
N SER A 755 -7.86 -41.70 -11.10
CA SER A 755 -9.20 -41.12 -11.00
C SER A 755 -9.67 -41.09 -9.55
N TRP A 756 -9.68 -39.90 -8.93
CA TRP A 756 -10.44 -39.62 -7.71
C TRP A 756 -11.00 -38.20 -7.76
N TRP A 757 -12.32 -38.12 -7.95
CA TRP A 757 -13.24 -37.01 -7.65
C TRP A 757 -14.47 -37.66 -7.02
#